data_AF-A0A956Q707-F1
#
_entry.id   AF-A0A956Q707-F1
#
_cell.length_a   1.000
_cell.length_b   1.000
_cell.length_c   1.000
_cell.angle_alpha   90.00
_cell.angle_beta   90.00
_cell.angle_gamma   90.00
#
_symmetry.space_group_name_H-M   'P 1'
#
loop_
_entity.id
_entity.type
_entity.pdbx_description
1 polymer ?
#
loop_
_entity_poly.entity_id
_entity_poly.type
_entity_poly.pdbx_seq_one_letter_code
_entity_poly.pdbx_strand_id
1 'polypeptide(L)'
;MKAVVMGGGQGSRLRPLTCNLPKPLVPVCNKPVMEYTVELLKRHGATTLLVTLHYLADEIMSYFGYGSDWGLKMLYSIEDEPLGTAGSVKKVEESLDDAFLVISGDALTDFDLSAAVKFHRQRKSAATIVLTRVDNPLEFGMVITDDDSKVVRFLEKPSWGEVFSDTINTGIYVLDPSILKLMEPGQPYDFSKDLFPMMLEKELPIYGYVAEGYWCDIGSLDQYQKANRDVLMGRVKHRPPGEMIREGVWVGKGTRIHPGASLETPVVIGRNCRIRENARVLEGTVVGDNCIVEEGASLHRDVLWDNTFIGRKVRCQGTTLCRRVTLKSNVTVGEGAVLGDKVFVGEGALLQPQVKIWPDKNIEPGATVSLSLIWGNKWPGSLFDEGGITGLGNIEVTSEFALKLGAAYGATLEKGSVVLVSRDSHPCSRLTQRSLICGLVSVGINVRDLRVTPSPISRSTLMNTAAVGGIHTRVARDDIRSVHLDFFDHRGISIGKVTQRKIENNFFREEFRRTTMDEVGVIDFPSRSLEQFLEHFSANLAIDLVRQAGFKVVIDYNFGNASVALSSILGKLGCETVSLNAHLEPIKAREQLMSRGRSMQQLSDIVTTLKADLGVLMDVDAERMSVVDERGQIVEGARLLTMMALLLFRQNKSALVAVPVTAPSALEKLASDHGGKLIWTSTDTRSLTHTANLGRERIAMAGCPNGSLVFPKFSPGFDAMYAFARLLEMMATEKLPLSEMVSWIPNFHLHHQSIACGYQEKGRVMRRLIEDSRQLPTQMIDGLKVFLPSGWVLVVPAQNKPALHLWTEGETPEEATELARQYSEKIENLRAIAQPVRAVKSNTAGRTEKGDPLPEDRAFHFWTPGRYLGVRARTYNEFLDTLHYIEPASLSYHFQRGDFSNWVEYELKDGWLAEQIRQLKTDTQSGEDLRNELLTIFSHTPGRGNS
;
A
#
# COMPACT_ATOMS: atom_id res chain seq x y z
N MET A 1 -23.67 37.30 37.75
CA MET A 1 -23.94 37.30 36.29
C MET A 1 -23.99 35.85 35.81
N LYS A 2 -24.84 35.52 34.82
CA LYS A 2 -24.89 34.19 34.20
C LYS A 2 -24.06 34.17 32.92
N ALA A 3 -23.51 33.00 32.59
CA ALA A 3 -22.81 32.79 31.33
C ALA A 3 -23.17 31.43 30.73
N VAL A 4 -23.19 31.35 29.41
CA VAL A 4 -23.38 30.13 28.63
C VAL A 4 -22.04 29.74 28.02
N VAL A 5 -21.60 28.50 28.27
CA VAL A 5 -20.37 27.95 27.69
C VAL A 5 -20.75 26.89 26.65
N MET A 6 -20.41 27.14 25.39
CA MET A 6 -20.74 26.23 24.29
C MET A 6 -19.68 25.15 24.14
N GLY A 7 -20.06 23.87 24.33
CA GLY A 7 -19.15 22.72 24.33
C GLY A 7 -19.54 21.58 23.38
N GLY A 8 -20.56 21.75 22.54
CA GLY A 8 -21.15 20.66 21.74
C GLY A 8 -20.38 20.22 20.49
N GLY A 9 -19.32 20.93 20.08
CA GLY A 9 -18.61 20.65 18.82
C GLY A 9 -17.80 19.34 18.82
N GLN A 10 -17.89 18.57 17.73
CA GLN A 10 -17.14 17.30 17.55
C GLN A 10 -15.61 17.49 17.41
N GLY A 11 -15.13 18.70 17.13
CA GLY A 11 -13.70 18.99 17.01
C GLY A 11 -12.97 18.22 15.91
N SER A 12 -13.63 17.86 14.80
CA SER A 12 -13.08 16.98 13.75
C SER A 12 -11.75 17.45 13.14
N ARG A 13 -11.52 18.77 13.07
CA ARG A 13 -10.28 19.39 12.57
C ARG A 13 -9.06 19.17 13.47
N LEU A 14 -9.27 18.84 14.75
CA LEU A 14 -8.23 18.52 15.72
C LEU A 14 -7.92 17.01 15.79
N ARG A 15 -8.56 16.17 14.96
CA ARG A 15 -8.22 14.74 14.95
C ARG A 15 -6.75 14.55 14.56
N PRO A 16 -6.02 13.63 15.23
CA PRO A 16 -6.54 12.57 16.10
C PRO A 16 -6.75 12.92 17.59
N LEU A 17 -6.49 14.17 18.03
CA LEU A 17 -6.60 14.57 19.45
C LEU A 17 -8.02 14.38 20.01
N THR A 18 -9.02 14.66 19.20
CA THR A 18 -10.44 14.70 19.59
C THR A 18 -11.20 13.40 19.27
N CYS A 19 -10.49 12.30 18.98
CA CYS A 19 -11.15 11.01 18.72
C CYS A 19 -11.79 10.42 19.99
N ASN A 20 -11.15 10.58 21.15
CA ASN A 20 -11.60 10.04 22.44
C ASN A 20 -11.70 11.12 23.54
N LEU A 21 -11.63 12.39 23.16
CA LEU A 21 -11.65 13.53 24.10
C LEU A 21 -12.42 14.69 23.45
N PRO A 22 -13.43 15.28 24.11
CA PRO A 22 -14.11 16.43 23.56
C PRO A 22 -13.17 17.63 23.51
N LYS A 23 -13.34 18.48 22.49
CA LYS A 23 -12.49 19.66 22.24
C LYS A 23 -12.28 20.55 23.49
N PRO A 24 -13.30 20.86 24.31
CA PRO A 24 -13.13 21.68 25.52
C PRO A 24 -12.18 21.06 26.57
N LEU A 25 -11.93 19.75 26.51
CA LEU A 25 -11.04 19.04 27.44
C LEU A 25 -9.62 18.82 26.91
N VAL A 26 -9.32 19.21 25.66
CA VAL A 26 -7.97 19.12 25.11
C VAL A 26 -7.01 19.95 26.01
N PRO A 27 -5.90 19.38 26.50
CA PRO A 27 -5.07 20.08 27.48
C PRO A 27 -4.12 21.08 26.82
N VAL A 28 -4.10 22.31 27.28
CA VAL A 28 -3.09 23.34 26.98
C VAL A 28 -2.25 23.53 28.23
N CYS A 29 -0.93 23.35 28.16
CA CYS A 29 -0.03 23.38 29.32
C CYS A 29 -0.54 22.54 30.52
N ASN A 30 -0.97 21.30 30.24
CA ASN A 30 -1.54 20.35 31.21
C ASN A 30 -2.86 20.77 31.88
N LYS A 31 -3.56 21.75 31.31
CA LYS A 31 -4.89 22.20 31.79
C LYS A 31 -5.91 22.16 30.64
N PRO A 32 -7.11 21.58 30.81
CA PRO A 32 -8.18 21.63 29.81
C PRO A 32 -8.49 23.05 29.32
N VAL A 33 -8.73 23.24 28.01
CA VAL A 33 -9.07 24.58 27.46
C VAL A 33 -10.25 25.22 28.20
N MET A 34 -11.31 24.46 28.44
CA MET A 34 -12.51 24.96 29.10
C MET A 34 -12.25 25.41 30.54
N GLU A 35 -11.24 24.87 31.20
CA GLU A 35 -10.86 25.29 32.55
C GLU A 35 -10.39 26.75 32.56
N TYR A 36 -9.64 27.19 31.54
CA TYR A 36 -9.27 28.59 31.36
C TYR A 36 -10.50 29.49 31.23
N THR A 37 -11.50 29.04 30.48
CA THR A 37 -12.76 29.76 30.29
C THR A 37 -13.54 29.87 31.60
N VAL A 38 -13.65 28.78 32.37
CA VAL A 38 -14.34 28.75 33.67
C VAL A 38 -13.66 29.68 34.67
N GLU A 39 -12.33 29.65 34.76
CA GLU A 39 -11.55 30.55 35.63
C GLU A 39 -11.71 32.02 35.22
N LEU A 40 -11.69 32.32 33.92
CA LEU A 40 -11.90 33.67 33.40
C LEU A 40 -13.29 34.19 33.76
N LEU A 41 -14.34 33.42 33.48
CA LEU A 41 -15.73 33.79 33.80
C LEU A 41 -15.90 34.04 35.31
N LYS A 42 -15.34 33.18 36.15
CA LYS A 42 -15.35 33.35 37.60
C LYS A 42 -14.66 34.65 38.03
N ARG A 43 -13.48 34.94 37.47
CA ARG A 43 -12.72 36.18 37.75
C ARG A 43 -13.53 37.44 37.39
N HIS A 44 -14.38 37.35 36.37
CA HIS A 44 -15.26 38.43 35.93
C HIS A 44 -16.68 38.37 36.53
N GLY A 45 -16.88 37.63 37.62
CA GLY A 45 -18.12 37.69 38.43
C GLY A 45 -19.26 36.80 37.95
N ALA A 46 -18.98 35.79 37.11
CA ALA A 46 -19.95 34.75 36.81
C ALA A 46 -20.20 33.86 38.03
N THR A 47 -21.46 33.66 38.39
CA THR A 47 -21.87 32.82 39.54
C THR A 47 -22.55 31.53 39.11
N THR A 48 -23.05 31.49 37.87
CA THR A 48 -23.74 30.34 37.28
C THR A 48 -23.35 30.18 35.83
N LEU A 49 -22.93 28.98 35.45
CA LEU A 49 -22.58 28.59 34.09
C LEU A 49 -23.60 27.59 33.56
N LEU A 50 -24.15 27.88 32.39
CA LEU A 50 -24.99 26.97 31.60
C LEU A 50 -24.12 26.39 30.50
N VAL A 51 -23.85 25.09 30.51
CA VAL A 51 -22.97 24.44 29.56
C VAL A 51 -23.80 23.66 28.56
N THR A 52 -23.70 24.00 27.27
CA THR A 52 -24.40 23.29 26.19
C THR A 52 -23.49 22.22 25.58
N LEU A 53 -23.94 20.97 25.58
CA LEU A 53 -23.14 19.79 25.26
C LEU A 53 -23.85 18.91 24.23
N HIS A 54 -23.05 18.17 23.46
CA HIS A 54 -23.54 17.15 22.53
C HIS A 54 -22.54 16.00 22.43
N TYR A 55 -21.36 16.24 21.82
CA TYR A 55 -20.32 15.21 21.67
C TYR A 55 -19.55 14.94 22.97
N LEU A 56 -19.52 13.67 23.42
CA LEU A 56 -18.82 13.20 24.63
C LEU A 56 -19.15 14.04 25.89
N ALA A 57 -20.43 14.39 26.08
CA ALA A 57 -20.91 15.21 27.19
C ALA A 57 -20.50 14.66 28.58
N ASP A 58 -20.54 13.34 28.74
CA ASP A 58 -20.20 12.66 30.00
C ASP A 58 -18.79 12.98 30.49
N GLU A 59 -17.81 13.12 29.57
CA GLU A 59 -16.43 13.46 29.93
C GLU A 59 -16.32 14.87 30.54
N ILE A 60 -17.04 15.84 29.97
CA ILE A 60 -17.06 17.23 30.48
C ILE A 60 -17.76 17.29 31.84
N MET A 61 -18.91 16.61 31.96
CA MET A 61 -19.67 16.56 33.21
C MET A 61 -18.88 15.85 34.32
N SER A 62 -18.15 14.80 33.99
CA SER A 62 -17.26 14.08 34.92
C SER A 62 -16.14 14.96 35.44
N TYR A 63 -15.54 15.81 34.57
CA TYR A 63 -14.45 16.70 34.97
C TYR A 63 -14.91 17.88 35.83
N PHE A 64 -15.97 18.59 35.43
CA PHE A 64 -16.40 19.82 36.10
C PHE A 64 -17.44 19.61 37.21
N GLY A 65 -18.11 18.46 37.23
CA GLY A 65 -19.19 18.16 38.17
C GLY A 65 -20.27 19.25 38.17
N TYR A 66 -20.89 19.52 39.31
CA TYR A 66 -21.89 20.60 39.42
C TYR A 66 -21.28 21.99 39.70
N GLY A 67 -19.95 22.14 39.55
CA GLY A 67 -19.24 23.41 39.72
C GLY A 67 -18.81 23.75 41.15
N SER A 68 -19.16 22.94 42.16
CA SER A 68 -18.85 23.20 43.57
C SER A 68 -17.35 23.39 43.82
N ASP A 69 -16.52 22.54 43.20
CA ASP A 69 -15.06 22.57 43.31
C ASP A 69 -14.46 23.83 42.67
N TRP A 70 -15.22 24.46 41.77
CA TRP A 70 -14.88 25.69 41.07
C TRP A 70 -15.46 26.93 41.77
N GLY A 71 -16.24 26.76 42.85
CA GLY A 71 -16.89 27.86 43.57
C GLY A 71 -17.97 28.58 42.76
N LEU A 72 -18.67 27.85 41.89
CA LEU A 72 -19.74 28.35 41.00
C LEU A 72 -20.78 27.27 40.76
N LYS A 73 -21.96 27.63 40.25
CA LYS A 73 -23.01 26.65 39.91
C LYS A 73 -22.91 26.29 38.43
N MET A 74 -22.71 25.02 38.09
CA MET A 74 -22.79 24.56 36.69
C MET A 74 -24.07 23.77 36.44
N LEU A 75 -24.74 24.10 35.34
CA LEU A 75 -25.93 23.44 34.81
C LEU A 75 -25.65 22.97 33.39
N TYR A 76 -26.07 21.76 33.05
CA TYR A 76 -25.78 21.15 31.75
C TYR A 76 -27.06 21.00 30.93
N SER A 77 -26.96 21.32 29.64
CA SER A 77 -27.99 21.04 28.65
C SER A 77 -27.38 20.16 27.57
N ILE A 78 -27.85 18.92 27.46
CA ILE A 78 -27.38 17.95 26.47
C ILE A 78 -28.32 17.99 25.28
N GLU A 79 -27.76 18.12 24.07
CA GLU A 79 -28.46 18.09 22.81
C GLU A 79 -28.48 16.66 22.24
N ASP A 80 -29.65 16.16 21.86
CA ASP A 80 -29.79 14.88 21.15
C ASP A 80 -29.40 15.04 19.67
N GLU A 81 -29.78 16.17 19.07
CA GLU A 81 -29.41 16.59 17.72
C GLU A 81 -28.74 17.97 17.77
N PRO A 82 -27.72 18.25 16.93
CA PRO A 82 -26.99 19.51 16.97
C PRO A 82 -27.87 20.69 16.57
N LEU A 83 -28.18 21.58 17.53
CA LEU A 83 -29.05 22.75 17.33
C LEU A 83 -28.31 24.00 16.82
N GLY A 84 -27.05 23.86 16.43
CA GLY A 84 -26.22 25.01 16.04
C GLY A 84 -25.80 25.89 17.23
N THR A 85 -24.97 26.90 16.95
CA THR A 85 -24.37 27.73 18.03
C THR A 85 -25.42 28.55 18.79
N ALA A 86 -26.34 29.20 18.09
CA ALA A 86 -27.41 30.00 18.72
C ALA A 86 -28.57 29.13 19.21
N GLY A 87 -28.92 28.05 18.50
CA GLY A 87 -29.99 27.13 18.93
C GLY A 87 -29.64 26.38 20.22
N SER A 88 -28.36 26.06 20.45
CA SER A 88 -27.90 25.51 21.74
C SER A 88 -28.20 26.45 22.92
N VAL A 89 -28.01 27.75 22.72
CA VAL A 89 -28.28 28.79 23.72
C VAL A 89 -29.79 29.00 23.89
N LYS A 90 -30.56 28.93 22.80
CA LYS A 90 -32.03 28.98 22.84
C LYS A 90 -32.61 27.88 23.72
N LYS A 91 -32.03 26.67 23.70
CA LYS A 91 -32.49 25.54 24.52
C LYS A 91 -32.46 25.82 26.04
N VAL A 92 -31.61 26.75 26.48
CA VAL A 92 -31.48 27.13 27.91
C VAL A 92 -32.12 28.48 28.24
N GLU A 93 -32.96 29.03 27.35
CA GLU A 93 -33.63 30.34 27.50
C GLU A 93 -34.36 30.49 28.84
N GLU A 94 -35.05 29.45 29.33
CA GLU A 94 -35.79 29.51 30.60
C GLU A 94 -34.90 29.78 31.82
N SER A 95 -33.59 29.52 31.71
CA SER A 95 -32.61 29.78 32.76
C SER A 95 -31.95 31.16 32.67
N LEU A 96 -32.32 31.99 31.68
CA LEU A 96 -31.70 33.28 31.36
C LEU A 96 -32.70 34.43 31.58
N ASP A 97 -32.51 35.19 32.66
CA ASP A 97 -33.43 36.21 33.19
C ASP A 97 -32.90 37.66 33.12
N ASP A 98 -31.60 37.83 32.90
CA ASP A 98 -30.91 39.11 32.72
C ASP A 98 -29.84 38.93 31.63
N ALA A 99 -29.21 40.02 31.19
CA ALA A 99 -28.12 40.00 30.23
C ALA A 99 -27.03 39.01 30.66
N PHE A 100 -26.60 38.17 29.72
CA PHE A 100 -25.70 37.04 29.97
C PHE A 100 -24.57 37.01 28.96
N LEU A 101 -23.46 36.38 29.37
CA LEU A 101 -22.32 36.13 28.49
C LEU A 101 -22.50 34.82 27.73
N VAL A 102 -22.04 34.77 26.49
CA VAL A 102 -21.85 33.53 25.72
C VAL A 102 -20.38 33.45 25.34
N ILE A 103 -19.78 32.28 25.54
CA ILE A 103 -18.38 32.01 25.17
C ILE A 103 -18.24 30.55 24.75
N SER A 104 -17.36 30.29 23.78
CA SER A 104 -17.03 28.92 23.38
C SER A 104 -16.10 28.26 24.38
N GLY A 105 -16.33 26.99 24.70
CA GLY A 105 -15.53 26.22 25.68
C GLY A 105 -14.12 25.85 25.19
N ASP A 106 -13.79 26.18 23.95
CA ASP A 106 -12.51 25.94 23.28
C ASP A 106 -11.73 27.23 22.98
N ALA A 107 -12.22 28.38 23.46
CA ALA A 107 -11.54 29.66 23.36
C ALA A 107 -10.49 29.80 24.46
N LEU A 108 -9.27 30.18 24.08
CA LEU A 108 -8.21 30.59 25.00
C LEU A 108 -8.06 32.11 24.93
N THR A 109 -8.47 32.81 25.99
CA THR A 109 -8.43 34.28 26.05
C THR A 109 -8.23 34.80 27.47
N ASP A 110 -7.73 36.04 27.57
CA ASP A 110 -7.61 36.79 28.82
C ASP A 110 -8.25 38.19 28.76
N PHE A 111 -9.21 38.37 27.84
CA PHE A 111 -9.98 39.60 27.70
C PHE A 111 -10.68 40.02 29.00
N ASP A 112 -10.79 41.33 29.20
CA ASP A 112 -11.61 41.89 30.28
C ASP A 112 -13.11 41.81 29.92
N LEU A 113 -13.74 40.71 30.32
CA LEU A 113 -15.17 40.48 30.07
C LEU A 113 -16.07 41.47 30.83
N SER A 114 -15.60 42.02 31.96
CA SER A 114 -16.36 43.01 32.74
C SER A 114 -16.52 44.31 31.95
N ALA A 115 -15.50 44.70 31.19
CA ALA A 115 -15.55 45.88 30.32
C ALA A 115 -16.57 45.71 29.18
N ALA A 116 -16.62 44.52 28.54
CA ALA A 116 -17.60 44.21 27.50
C ALA A 116 -19.05 44.26 28.05
N VAL A 117 -19.28 43.73 29.26
CA VAL A 117 -20.59 43.77 29.92
C VAL A 117 -20.99 45.20 30.30
N LYS A 118 -20.04 46.01 30.78
CA LYS A 118 -20.28 47.44 31.06
C LYS A 118 -20.65 48.18 29.78
N PHE A 119 -19.94 47.94 28.69
CA PHE A 119 -20.22 48.53 27.38
C PHE A 119 -21.62 48.17 26.88
N HIS A 120 -22.01 46.88 26.97
CA HIS A 120 -23.35 46.40 26.61
C HIS A 120 -24.45 47.17 27.36
N ARG A 121 -24.30 47.34 28.68
CA ARG A 121 -25.26 48.09 29.51
C ARG A 121 -25.30 49.57 29.17
N GLN A 122 -24.14 50.20 28.88
CA GLN A 122 -24.06 51.61 28.52
C GLN A 122 -24.74 51.92 27.18
N ARG A 123 -24.55 51.07 26.18
CA ARG A 123 -25.15 51.21 24.85
C ARG A 123 -26.60 50.70 24.79
N LYS A 124 -27.09 50.05 25.85
CA LYS A 124 -28.41 49.37 25.89
C LYS A 124 -28.58 48.42 24.70
N SER A 125 -27.54 47.65 24.42
CA SER A 125 -27.48 46.76 23.26
C SER A 125 -28.44 45.59 23.43
N ALA A 126 -29.03 45.12 22.34
CA ALA A 126 -29.70 43.81 22.29
C ALA A 126 -28.65 42.68 22.19
N ALA A 127 -27.57 42.93 21.45
CA ALA A 127 -26.39 42.07 21.40
C ALA A 127 -25.11 42.92 21.33
N THR A 128 -24.10 42.54 22.09
CA THR A 128 -22.74 43.05 21.95
C THR A 128 -21.85 41.93 21.48
N ILE A 129 -21.21 42.10 20.32
CA ILE A 129 -20.23 41.17 19.76
C ILE A 129 -18.84 41.61 20.23
N VAL A 130 -18.11 40.74 20.93
CA VAL A 130 -16.72 41.01 21.28
C VAL A 130 -15.84 40.76 20.05
N LEU A 131 -15.06 41.76 19.68
CA LEU A 131 -14.21 41.78 18.51
C LEU A 131 -12.74 41.79 18.91
N THR A 132 -11.87 41.28 18.03
CA THR A 132 -10.42 41.45 18.16
C THR A 132 -9.80 41.76 16.81
N ARG A 133 -8.59 42.33 16.81
CA ARG A 133 -7.85 42.64 15.59
C ARG A 133 -6.89 41.51 15.25
N VAL A 134 -6.89 41.08 13.99
CA VAL A 134 -5.97 40.05 13.49
C VAL A 134 -5.37 40.46 12.15
N ASP A 135 -4.12 40.06 11.92
CA ASP A 135 -3.40 40.36 10.68
C ASP A 135 -4.04 39.67 9.44
N ASN A 136 -4.66 38.50 9.65
CA ASN A 136 -5.33 37.74 8.59
C ASN A 136 -6.77 37.39 8.99
N PRO A 137 -7.79 38.10 8.47
CA PRO A 137 -9.18 37.89 8.85
C PRO A 137 -9.92 36.81 8.04
N LEU A 138 -9.31 36.20 7.01
CA LEU A 138 -9.99 35.31 6.06
C LEU A 138 -10.62 34.05 6.69
N GLU A 139 -10.04 33.56 7.78
CA GLU A 139 -10.52 32.35 8.46
C GLU A 139 -11.71 32.61 9.40
N PHE A 140 -12.11 33.88 9.57
CA PHE A 140 -13.07 34.33 10.58
C PHE A 140 -14.23 35.16 10.01
N GLY A 141 -15.26 35.37 10.82
CA GLY A 141 -16.32 36.32 10.50
C GLY A 141 -15.84 37.76 10.74
N MET A 142 -15.84 38.59 9.69
CA MET A 142 -15.47 40.00 9.77
C MET A 142 -16.67 40.84 10.18
N VAL A 143 -16.46 41.75 11.12
CA VAL A 143 -17.51 42.65 11.62
C VAL A 143 -17.08 44.08 11.37
N ILE A 144 -17.90 44.83 10.65
CA ILE A 144 -17.69 46.25 10.38
C ILE A 144 -18.62 47.05 11.29
N THR A 145 -18.06 48.02 11.99
CA THR A 145 -18.80 48.95 12.84
C THR A 145 -18.68 50.39 12.33
N ASP A 146 -19.67 51.22 12.65
CA ASP A 146 -19.55 52.68 12.50
C ASP A 146 -18.75 53.32 13.66
N ASP A 147 -18.63 54.65 13.65
CA ASP A 147 -17.91 55.43 14.68
C ASP A 147 -18.51 55.30 16.09
N ASP A 148 -19.80 54.94 16.18
CA ASP A 148 -20.50 54.66 17.44
C ASP A 148 -20.40 53.20 17.88
N SER A 149 -19.61 52.40 17.14
CA SER A 149 -19.43 50.97 17.34
C SER A 149 -20.68 50.13 17.04
N LYS A 150 -21.68 50.68 16.35
CA LYS A 150 -22.86 49.91 15.89
C LYS A 150 -22.44 49.02 14.73
N VAL A 151 -22.86 47.76 14.75
CA VAL A 151 -22.54 46.82 13.66
C VAL A 151 -23.34 47.20 12.41
N VAL A 152 -22.64 47.55 11.34
CA VAL A 152 -23.24 47.91 10.04
C VAL A 152 -23.23 46.75 9.06
N ARG A 153 -22.23 45.85 9.18
CA ARG A 153 -22.09 44.72 8.28
C ARG A 153 -21.40 43.56 8.98
N PHE A 154 -21.89 42.36 8.69
CA PHE A 154 -21.31 41.10 9.14
C PHE A 154 -20.99 40.25 7.89
N LEU A 155 -19.76 39.77 7.76
CA LEU A 155 -19.29 38.96 6.63
C LEU A 155 -18.63 37.69 7.16
N GLU A 156 -19.31 36.55 7.04
CA GLU A 156 -18.75 35.27 7.47
C GLU A 156 -17.74 34.74 6.42
N LYS A 157 -16.46 34.66 6.78
CA LYS A 157 -15.34 34.13 5.95
C LYS A 157 -15.19 34.82 4.58
N PRO A 158 -14.78 36.10 4.57
CA PRO A 158 -14.65 36.88 3.36
C PRO A 158 -13.48 36.40 2.48
N SER A 159 -13.59 36.63 1.17
CA SER A 159 -12.43 36.58 0.26
C SER A 159 -11.59 37.86 0.39
N TRP A 160 -10.33 37.86 -0.09
CA TRP A 160 -9.47 39.06 -0.04
C TRP A 160 -10.10 40.31 -0.67
N GLY A 161 -10.96 40.15 -1.69
CA GLY A 161 -11.68 41.27 -2.30
C GLY A 161 -12.81 41.84 -1.45
N GLU A 162 -13.16 41.17 -0.35
CA GLU A 162 -14.20 41.52 0.61
C GLU A 162 -13.62 41.90 1.98
N VAL A 163 -12.29 42.02 2.08
CA VAL A 163 -11.59 42.44 3.31
C VAL A 163 -11.63 43.96 3.44
N PHE A 164 -12.49 44.45 4.32
CA PHE A 164 -12.67 45.89 4.58
C PHE A 164 -12.33 46.30 6.03
N SER A 165 -12.03 45.34 6.91
CA SER A 165 -11.64 45.56 8.31
C SER A 165 -10.70 44.45 8.79
N ASP A 166 -9.94 44.73 9.86
CA ASP A 166 -9.12 43.77 10.61
C ASP A 166 -9.83 43.22 11.86
N THR A 167 -11.05 43.70 12.14
CA THR A 167 -11.86 43.28 13.28
C THR A 167 -12.68 42.02 12.97
N ILE A 168 -12.44 40.97 13.74
CA ILE A 168 -13.11 39.68 13.61
C ILE A 168 -14.02 39.37 14.80
N ASN A 169 -15.04 38.55 14.56
CA ASN A 169 -15.89 37.95 15.58
C ASN A 169 -15.10 36.92 16.40
N THR A 170 -15.05 37.11 17.72
CA THR A 170 -14.33 36.22 18.66
C THR A 170 -15.15 35.01 19.11
N GLY A 171 -16.44 34.96 18.78
CA GLY A 171 -17.38 33.97 19.31
C GLY A 171 -17.81 34.24 20.76
N ILE A 172 -17.48 35.43 21.30
CA ILE A 172 -17.85 35.88 22.65
C ILE A 172 -18.89 36.99 22.53
N TYR A 173 -19.99 36.84 23.25
CA TYR A 173 -21.14 37.75 23.15
C TYR A 173 -21.67 38.15 24.52
N VAL A 174 -22.21 39.37 24.63
CA VAL A 174 -23.11 39.77 25.72
C VAL A 174 -24.49 39.96 25.12
N LEU A 175 -25.47 39.18 25.58
CA LEU A 175 -26.79 39.09 24.94
C LEU A 175 -27.89 39.43 25.95
N ASP A 176 -28.92 40.13 25.47
CA ASP A 176 -30.17 40.28 26.20
C ASP A 176 -31.10 39.09 25.91
N PRO A 177 -31.75 38.47 26.91
CA PRO A 177 -32.64 37.31 26.70
C PRO A 177 -33.75 37.55 25.68
N SER A 178 -34.19 38.81 25.47
CA SER A 178 -35.25 39.13 24.51
C SER A 178 -34.94 38.71 23.08
N ILE A 179 -33.66 38.65 22.68
CA ILE A 179 -33.27 38.26 21.32
C ILE A 179 -33.51 36.78 21.05
N LEU A 180 -33.57 35.94 22.10
CA LEU A 180 -33.82 34.51 21.95
C LEU A 180 -35.24 34.24 21.42
N LYS A 181 -36.18 35.17 21.62
CA LYS A 181 -37.56 35.08 21.10
C LYS A 181 -37.65 35.18 19.58
N LEU A 182 -36.58 35.59 18.91
CA LEU A 182 -36.49 35.61 17.44
C LEU A 182 -36.32 34.22 16.83
N MET A 183 -35.93 33.23 17.64
CA MET A 183 -35.66 31.86 17.20
C MET A 183 -36.79 30.91 17.61
N GLU A 184 -37.11 29.96 16.72
CA GLU A 184 -38.04 28.87 17.02
C GLU A 184 -37.38 27.82 17.93
N PRO A 185 -38.09 27.33 18.98
CA PRO A 185 -37.55 26.27 19.83
C PRO A 185 -37.30 24.97 19.06
N GLY A 186 -36.15 24.32 19.32
CA GLY A 186 -35.81 23.01 18.77
C GLY A 186 -35.32 23.01 17.31
N GLN A 187 -35.16 24.17 16.68
CA GLN A 187 -34.58 24.30 15.34
C GLN A 187 -33.09 24.65 15.39
N PRO A 188 -32.28 24.25 14.37
CA PRO A 188 -30.88 24.62 14.30
C PRO A 188 -30.70 26.09 13.90
N TYR A 189 -30.01 26.87 14.73
CA TYR A 189 -29.66 28.26 14.46
C TYR A 189 -28.17 28.53 14.76
N ASP A 190 -27.53 29.35 13.93
CA ASP A 190 -26.17 29.86 14.14
C ASP A 190 -26.15 31.39 14.38
N PHE A 191 -25.26 31.85 15.26
CA PHE A 191 -25.12 33.28 15.57
C PHE A 191 -24.73 34.11 14.34
N SER A 192 -23.70 33.68 13.63
CA SER A 192 -23.10 34.43 12.52
C SER A 192 -23.94 34.36 11.24
N LYS A 193 -24.61 33.22 11.00
CA LYS A 193 -25.34 32.97 9.74
C LYS A 193 -26.82 33.32 9.80
N ASP A 194 -27.45 33.19 10.97
CA ASP A 194 -28.90 33.30 11.10
C ASP A 194 -29.29 34.46 12.02
N LEU A 195 -28.86 34.42 13.29
CA LEU A 195 -29.38 35.35 14.30
C LEU A 195 -28.91 36.79 14.08
N PHE A 196 -27.61 37.06 13.93
CA PHE A 196 -27.12 38.43 13.73
C PHE A 196 -27.59 39.04 12.40
N PRO A 197 -27.58 38.33 11.26
CA PRO A 197 -28.19 38.83 10.03
C PRO A 197 -29.67 39.21 10.21
N MET A 198 -30.47 38.34 10.85
CA MET A 198 -31.88 38.64 11.12
C MET A 198 -32.05 39.86 12.03
N MET A 199 -31.19 40.03 13.03
CA MET A 199 -31.20 41.21 13.90
C MET A 199 -30.83 42.49 13.16
N LEU A 200 -29.87 42.43 12.23
CA LEU A 200 -29.49 43.58 11.38
C LEU A 200 -30.63 43.97 10.44
N GLU A 201 -31.31 43.00 9.81
CA GLU A 201 -32.49 43.25 8.98
C GLU A 201 -33.65 43.89 9.76
N LYS A 202 -33.79 43.54 11.04
CA LYS A 202 -34.79 44.11 11.97
C LYS A 202 -34.33 45.40 12.67
N GLU A 203 -33.18 45.93 12.28
CA GLU A 203 -32.56 47.15 12.84
C GLU A 203 -32.38 47.13 14.37
N LEU A 204 -32.19 45.94 14.95
CA LEU A 204 -31.99 45.78 16.39
C LEU A 204 -30.61 46.33 16.82
N PRO A 205 -30.47 46.80 18.07
CA PRO A 205 -29.23 47.42 18.55
C PRO A 205 -28.10 46.39 18.77
N ILE A 206 -27.34 46.11 17.71
CA ILE A 206 -26.12 45.29 17.75
C ILE A 206 -24.89 46.19 17.74
N TYR A 207 -23.98 46.00 18.70
CA TYR A 207 -22.75 46.77 18.81
C TYR A 207 -21.51 45.87 18.88
N GLY A 208 -20.40 46.31 18.31
CA GLY A 208 -19.10 45.66 18.42
C GLY A 208 -18.28 46.26 19.56
N TYR A 209 -17.65 45.43 20.39
CA TYR A 209 -16.70 45.86 21.41
C TYR A 209 -15.32 45.27 21.09
N VAL A 210 -14.37 46.10 20.66
CA VAL A 210 -13.00 45.67 20.35
C VAL A 210 -12.24 45.46 21.66
N ALA A 211 -12.00 44.19 22.02
CA ALA A 211 -11.31 43.82 23.25
C ALA A 211 -9.78 43.80 23.08
N GLU A 212 -9.08 44.28 24.10
CA GLU A 212 -7.63 44.18 24.24
C GLU A 212 -7.23 42.93 25.05
N GLY A 213 -6.22 42.23 24.58
CA GLY A 213 -5.68 41.02 25.23
C GLY A 213 -5.36 39.92 24.23
N TYR A 214 -5.13 38.72 24.75
CA TYR A 214 -4.89 37.51 23.98
C TYR A 214 -6.21 36.83 23.61
N TRP A 215 -6.29 36.32 22.38
CA TRP A 215 -7.36 35.45 21.94
C TRP A 215 -6.87 34.43 20.92
N CYS A 216 -7.34 33.19 21.08
CA CYS A 216 -7.06 32.08 20.19
C CYS A 216 -8.24 31.10 20.23
N ASP A 217 -8.91 30.90 19.09
CA ASP A 217 -9.76 29.73 18.87
C ASP A 217 -8.86 28.55 18.48
N ILE A 218 -8.87 27.50 19.29
CA ILE A 218 -8.07 26.30 19.05
C ILE A 218 -8.80 25.42 18.02
N GLY A 219 -8.88 25.84 16.76
CA GLY A 219 -9.60 25.16 15.69
C GLY A 219 -8.78 24.12 14.90
N SER A 220 -7.46 24.19 14.97
CA SER A 220 -6.51 23.33 14.24
C SER A 220 -5.34 22.85 15.12
N LEU A 221 -4.59 21.85 14.63
CA LEU A 221 -3.42 21.31 15.34
C LEU A 221 -2.30 22.36 15.50
N ASP A 222 -2.12 23.23 14.49
CA ASP A 222 -1.15 24.32 14.55
C ASP A 222 -1.55 25.38 15.57
N GLN A 223 -2.83 25.74 15.61
CA GLN A 223 -3.39 26.63 16.63
C GLN A 223 -3.24 26.02 18.03
N TYR A 224 -3.43 24.71 18.17
CA TYR A 224 -3.22 23.99 19.43
C TYR A 224 -1.76 24.05 19.90
N GLN A 225 -0.78 23.81 19.02
CA GLN A 225 0.64 23.97 19.39
C GLN A 225 1.00 25.41 19.70
N LYS A 226 0.47 26.36 18.91
CA LYS A 226 0.64 27.79 19.17
C LYS A 226 0.10 28.18 20.54
N ALA A 227 -1.10 27.73 20.91
CA ALA A 227 -1.71 28.01 22.21
C ALA A 227 -0.83 27.52 23.38
N ASN A 228 -0.30 26.30 23.29
CA ASN A 228 0.63 25.77 24.30
C ASN A 228 1.88 26.65 24.44
N ARG A 229 2.49 27.02 23.30
CA ARG A 229 3.68 27.87 23.29
C ARG A 229 3.38 29.27 23.83
N ASP A 230 2.26 29.88 23.44
CA ASP A 230 1.90 31.24 23.85
C ASP A 230 1.61 31.31 25.36
N VAL A 231 1.02 30.27 25.95
CA VAL A 231 0.88 30.13 27.41
C VAL A 231 2.25 29.97 28.09
N LEU A 232 3.13 29.11 27.58
CA LEU A 232 4.49 28.93 28.12
C LEU A 232 5.33 30.22 28.07
N MET A 233 5.18 30.99 27.00
CA MET A 233 5.88 32.26 26.79
C MET A 233 5.27 33.42 27.59
N GLY A 234 4.21 33.18 28.38
CA GLY A 234 3.58 34.21 29.20
C GLY A 234 2.77 35.25 28.41
N ARG A 235 2.39 34.96 27.16
CA ARG A 235 1.56 35.87 26.33
C ARG A 235 0.10 35.89 26.77
N VAL A 236 -0.34 34.83 27.46
CA VAL A 236 -1.65 34.73 28.10
C VAL A 236 -1.47 35.02 29.59
N LYS A 237 -2.32 35.85 30.20
CA LYS A 237 -2.31 36.16 31.65
C LYS A 237 -2.75 34.96 32.51
N HIS A 238 -1.97 33.89 32.46
CA HIS A 238 -2.17 32.64 33.18
C HIS A 238 -0.83 32.07 33.66
N ARG A 239 -0.86 31.32 34.77
CA ARG A 239 0.32 30.62 35.29
C ARG A 239 0.19 29.12 35.02
N PRO A 240 1.17 28.48 34.38
CA PRO A 240 1.14 27.03 34.21
C PRO A 240 1.02 26.28 35.55
N PRO A 241 0.44 25.07 35.55
CA PRO A 241 0.31 24.27 36.77
C PRO A 241 1.67 23.76 37.27
N GLY A 242 1.82 23.65 38.60
CA GLY A 242 3.03 23.15 39.25
C GLY A 242 3.75 24.21 40.09
N GLU A 243 4.83 23.81 40.74
CA GLU A 243 5.74 24.71 41.44
C GLU A 243 6.81 25.21 40.47
N MET A 244 7.04 26.53 40.46
CA MET A 244 8.10 27.13 39.65
C MET A 244 9.44 26.99 40.36
N ILE A 245 10.19 25.95 40.01
CA ILE A 245 11.49 25.64 40.64
C ILE A 245 12.63 26.52 40.12
N ARG A 246 12.44 27.11 38.94
CA ARG A 246 13.33 28.08 38.28
C ARG A 246 12.48 28.93 37.33
N GLU A 247 12.94 30.12 37.00
CA GLU A 247 12.26 31.00 36.02
C GLU A 247 11.91 30.25 34.71
N GLY A 248 10.61 30.18 34.42
CA GLY A 248 10.01 29.48 33.27
C GLY A 248 10.05 27.95 33.32
N VAL A 249 10.44 27.34 34.46
CA VAL A 249 10.42 25.88 34.67
C VAL A 249 9.40 25.52 35.74
N TRP A 250 8.30 24.92 35.33
CA TRP A 250 7.19 24.51 36.21
C TRP A 250 7.16 23.00 36.37
N VAL A 251 7.08 22.51 37.61
CA VAL A 251 7.15 21.07 37.91
C VAL A 251 6.04 20.64 38.87
N GLY A 252 5.30 19.60 38.49
CA GLY A 252 4.25 19.00 39.30
C GLY A 252 4.79 18.16 40.46
N LYS A 253 3.98 18.05 41.52
CA LYS A 253 4.31 17.27 42.72
C LYS A 253 4.64 15.81 42.38
N GLY A 254 5.64 15.25 43.06
CA GLY A 254 6.04 13.84 42.92
C GLY A 254 6.95 13.54 41.73
N THR A 255 7.22 14.52 40.87
CA THR A 255 8.13 14.38 39.74
C THR A 255 9.59 14.29 40.20
N ARG A 256 10.34 13.37 39.59
CA ARG A 256 11.77 13.16 39.86
C ARG A 256 12.56 13.47 38.60
N ILE A 257 13.45 14.46 38.70
CA ILE A 257 14.35 14.86 37.62
C ILE A 257 15.77 14.48 38.03
N HIS A 258 16.44 13.70 37.19
CA HIS A 258 17.83 13.31 37.44
C HIS A 258 18.76 14.53 37.33
N PRO A 259 19.81 14.66 38.18
CA PRO A 259 20.73 15.81 38.12
C PRO A 259 21.44 16.01 36.77
N GLY A 260 21.64 14.91 36.03
CA GLY A 260 22.21 14.93 34.67
C GLY A 260 21.21 15.22 33.55
N ALA A 261 19.94 15.52 33.85
CA ALA A 261 18.97 15.94 32.83
C ALA A 261 19.12 17.44 32.53
N SER A 262 18.95 17.83 31.26
CA SER A 262 18.94 19.23 30.84
C SER A 262 17.51 19.72 30.64
N LEU A 263 17.16 20.81 31.30
CA LEU A 263 15.88 21.52 31.13
C LEU A 263 16.20 22.92 30.59
N GLU A 264 15.71 23.25 29.39
CA GLU A 264 15.86 24.58 28.78
C GLU A 264 14.50 25.30 28.84
N THR A 265 14.48 26.52 29.39
CA THR A 265 13.25 27.28 29.68
C THR A 265 12.67 27.91 28.40
N PRO A 266 11.34 28.08 28.25
CA PRO A 266 10.27 27.68 29.18
C PRO A 266 9.78 26.24 28.99
N VAL A 267 9.52 25.54 30.10
CA VAL A 267 8.98 24.16 30.11
C VAL A 267 8.00 23.94 31.26
N VAL A 268 7.04 23.04 31.03
CA VAL A 268 6.10 22.54 32.04
C VAL A 268 6.20 21.04 32.12
N ILE A 269 6.37 20.50 33.32
CA ILE A 269 6.40 19.06 33.60
C ILE A 269 5.33 18.74 34.63
N GLY A 270 4.46 17.79 34.30
CA GLY A 270 3.34 17.34 35.13
C GLY A 270 3.77 16.64 36.42
N ARG A 271 2.81 16.01 37.07
CA ARG A 271 2.98 15.25 38.33
C ARG A 271 3.57 13.88 38.05
N ASN A 272 4.26 13.33 39.05
CA ASN A 272 4.79 11.95 39.05
C ASN A 272 5.62 11.55 37.81
N CYS A 273 6.22 12.52 37.12
CA CYS A 273 7.06 12.26 35.96
C CYS A 273 8.44 11.75 36.39
N ARG A 274 9.10 11.02 35.49
CA ARG A 274 10.50 10.59 35.66
C ARG A 274 11.32 11.06 34.47
N ILE A 275 12.21 12.01 34.71
CA ILE A 275 13.17 12.50 33.71
C ILE A 275 14.55 11.91 34.05
N ARG A 276 15.08 11.07 33.17
CA ARG A 276 16.32 10.30 33.39
C ARG A 276 17.59 11.09 33.03
N GLU A 277 18.74 10.48 33.30
CA GLU A 277 20.05 11.05 33.00
C GLU A 277 20.21 11.36 31.50
N ASN A 278 20.83 12.51 31.18
CA ASN A 278 21.09 12.97 29.81
C ASN A 278 19.82 13.22 28.96
N ALA A 279 18.61 13.11 29.53
CA ALA A 279 17.40 13.55 28.85
C ALA A 279 17.43 15.08 28.68
N ARG A 280 17.01 15.57 27.51
CA ARG A 280 16.95 16.99 27.14
C ARG A 280 15.50 17.37 26.91
N VAL A 281 14.93 18.14 27.84
CA VAL A 281 13.61 18.75 27.69
C VAL A 281 13.83 20.21 27.37
N LEU A 282 13.74 20.53 26.08
CA LEU A 282 14.11 21.83 25.52
C LEU A 282 12.92 22.80 25.54
N GLU A 283 13.20 24.06 25.22
CA GLU A 283 12.23 25.15 25.26
C GLU A 283 10.91 24.86 24.52
N GLY A 284 9.81 25.38 25.06
CA GLY A 284 8.48 25.21 24.50
C GLY A 284 7.85 23.82 24.72
N THR A 285 8.49 22.94 25.49
CA THR A 285 8.00 21.57 25.73
C THR A 285 7.03 21.51 26.92
N VAL A 286 5.92 20.80 26.74
CA VAL A 286 4.93 20.47 27.77
C VAL A 286 4.91 18.96 27.97
N VAL A 287 5.12 18.51 29.21
CA VAL A 287 5.06 17.10 29.59
C VAL A 287 3.90 16.90 30.57
N GLY A 288 2.92 16.08 30.19
CA GLY A 288 1.75 15.71 31.01
C GLY A 288 2.08 14.83 32.21
N ASP A 289 1.06 14.40 32.94
CA ASP A 289 1.22 13.65 34.17
C ASP A 289 1.69 12.20 33.91
N ASN A 290 2.45 11.63 34.86
CA ASN A 290 2.91 10.24 34.83
C ASN A 290 3.76 9.86 33.60
N CYS A 291 4.42 10.83 32.96
CA CYS A 291 5.28 10.56 31.82
C CYS A 291 6.67 10.07 32.25
N ILE A 292 7.28 9.24 31.41
CA ILE A 292 8.67 8.77 31.59
C ILE A 292 9.49 9.20 30.37
N VAL A 293 10.57 9.94 30.62
CA VAL A 293 11.54 10.36 29.60
C VAL A 293 12.87 9.70 29.91
N GLU A 294 13.21 8.67 29.13
CA GLU A 294 14.41 7.84 29.33
C GLU A 294 15.71 8.51 28.84
N GLU A 295 16.82 7.84 29.13
CA GLU A 295 18.17 8.37 28.96
C GLU A 295 18.46 8.84 27.52
N GLY A 296 19.01 10.06 27.39
CA GLY A 296 19.42 10.63 26.11
C GLY A 296 18.28 11.03 25.16
N ALA A 297 17.01 10.94 25.59
CA ALA A 297 15.90 11.45 24.79
C ALA A 297 15.95 12.98 24.67
N SER A 298 15.51 13.51 23.53
CA SER A 298 15.47 14.94 23.23
C SER A 298 14.07 15.34 22.79
N LEU A 299 13.45 16.25 23.54
CA LEU A 299 12.13 16.82 23.27
C LEU A 299 12.29 18.33 23.07
N HIS A 300 11.71 18.89 22.01
CA HIS A 300 11.81 20.30 21.65
C HIS A 300 10.49 20.81 21.08
N ARG A 301 9.84 21.77 21.76
CA ARG A 301 8.51 22.28 21.37
C ARG A 301 7.43 21.17 21.30
N ASP A 302 7.62 20.08 22.03
CA ASP A 302 6.70 18.94 22.03
C ASP A 302 5.60 19.08 23.09
N VAL A 303 4.43 18.51 22.82
CA VAL A 303 3.31 18.43 23.75
C VAL A 303 2.99 16.96 24.01
N LEU A 304 3.30 16.49 25.21
CA LEU A 304 3.04 15.13 25.65
C LEU A 304 1.85 15.13 26.60
N TRP A 305 0.84 14.32 26.32
CA TRP A 305 -0.26 14.07 27.25
C TRP A 305 0.11 12.95 28.22
N ASP A 306 -0.78 12.73 29.18
CA ASP A 306 -0.53 11.86 30.33
C ASP A 306 -0.20 10.41 29.96
N ASN A 307 0.62 9.79 30.81
CA ASN A 307 1.01 8.38 30.73
C ASN A 307 1.82 8.03 29.47
N THR A 308 2.55 8.99 28.91
CA THR A 308 3.40 8.76 27.73
C THR A 308 4.78 8.23 28.14
N PHE A 309 5.28 7.24 27.40
CA PHE A 309 6.62 6.68 27.56
C PHE A 309 7.51 7.08 26.38
N ILE A 310 8.62 7.76 26.69
CA ILE A 310 9.65 8.18 25.73
C ILE A 310 10.90 7.35 25.99
N GLY A 311 11.23 6.46 25.07
CA GLY A 311 12.38 5.56 25.14
C GLY A 311 13.74 6.25 25.01
N ARG A 312 14.81 5.46 25.17
CA ARG A 312 16.18 5.97 25.13
C ARG A 312 16.52 6.56 23.77
N LYS A 313 17.21 7.70 23.76
CA LYS A 313 17.67 8.37 22.52
C LYS A 313 16.55 8.69 21.51
N VAL A 314 15.31 8.82 21.98
CA VAL A 314 14.21 9.29 21.14
C VAL A 314 14.42 10.77 20.81
N ARG A 315 14.07 11.18 19.60
CA ARG A 315 14.08 12.59 19.18
C ARG A 315 12.69 12.99 18.71
N CYS A 316 12.10 13.97 19.37
CA CYS A 316 10.88 14.63 18.94
C CYS A 316 11.17 16.13 18.76
N GLN A 317 10.47 16.74 17.82
CA GLN A 317 10.53 18.17 17.57
C GLN A 317 9.15 18.65 17.14
N GLY A 318 8.53 19.58 17.84
CA GLY A 318 7.24 20.16 17.46
C GLY A 318 6.15 19.11 17.27
N THR A 319 6.11 18.08 18.11
CA THR A 319 5.17 16.95 17.99
C THR A 319 4.08 17.02 19.06
N THR A 320 2.96 16.34 18.80
CA THR A 320 1.91 16.14 19.81
C THR A 320 1.66 14.65 20.03
N LEU A 321 1.89 14.19 21.25
CA LEU A 321 1.72 12.80 21.66
C LEU A 321 0.56 12.72 22.64
N CYS A 322 -0.53 12.05 22.24
CA CYS A 322 -1.72 11.90 23.08
C CYS A 322 -1.50 10.89 24.23
N ARG A 323 -2.57 10.45 24.90
CA ARG A 323 -2.45 9.63 26.12
C ARG A 323 -1.88 8.27 25.80
N ARG A 324 -1.06 7.74 26.71
CA ARG A 324 -0.55 6.35 26.64
C ARG A 324 0.23 6.05 25.35
N VAL A 325 0.84 7.05 24.73
CA VAL A 325 1.75 6.84 23.59
C VAL A 325 3.05 6.22 24.10
N THR A 326 3.55 5.22 23.39
CA THR A 326 4.83 4.56 23.71
C THR A 326 5.78 4.68 22.53
N LEU A 327 6.86 5.44 22.70
CA LEU A 327 7.97 5.49 21.75
C LEU A 327 9.11 4.63 22.28
N LYS A 328 9.52 3.59 21.54
CA LYS A 328 10.68 2.76 21.89
C LYS A 328 12.00 3.47 21.56
N SER A 329 13.11 2.83 21.90
CA SER A 329 14.45 3.43 21.74
C SER A 329 14.73 3.89 20.31
N ASN A 330 15.54 4.92 20.15
CA ASN A 330 16.03 5.44 18.86
C ASN A 330 14.94 5.90 17.87
N VAL A 331 13.69 6.08 18.31
CA VAL A 331 12.61 6.62 17.46
C VAL A 331 12.88 8.09 17.15
N THR A 332 12.63 8.51 15.91
CA THR A 332 12.63 9.92 15.52
C THR A 332 11.25 10.31 15.01
N VAL A 333 10.68 11.39 15.56
CA VAL A 333 9.38 11.92 15.17
C VAL A 333 9.57 13.34 14.65
N GLY A 334 9.19 13.57 13.39
CA GLY A 334 9.36 14.84 12.68
C GLY A 334 8.35 15.92 13.06
N GLU A 335 8.66 17.16 12.68
CA GLU A 335 7.89 18.35 13.05
C GLU A 335 6.44 18.35 12.59
N GLY A 336 5.53 18.74 13.49
CA GLY A 336 4.09 18.75 13.25
C GLY A 336 3.41 17.38 13.29
N ALA A 337 4.15 16.29 13.56
CA ALA A 337 3.54 14.97 13.67
C ALA A 337 2.65 14.85 14.92
N VAL A 338 1.52 14.15 14.78
CA VAL A 338 0.53 13.97 15.84
C VAL A 338 0.16 12.50 16.00
N LEU A 339 0.36 11.96 17.20
CA LEU A 339 0.07 10.57 17.54
C LEU A 339 -1.13 10.51 18.49
N GLY A 340 -2.20 9.85 18.07
CA GLY A 340 -3.40 9.62 18.86
C GLY A 340 -3.18 8.69 20.05
N ASP A 341 -4.24 8.50 20.85
CA ASP A 341 -4.16 7.71 22.07
C ASP A 341 -3.67 6.28 21.83
N LYS A 342 -2.89 5.74 22.78
CA LYS A 342 -2.43 4.34 22.80
C LYS A 342 -1.64 3.92 21.54
N VAL A 343 -1.03 4.86 20.83
CA VAL A 343 -0.12 4.53 19.72
C VAL A 343 1.19 3.95 20.26
N PHE A 344 1.61 2.83 19.71
CA PHE A 344 2.89 2.19 19.99
C PHE A 344 3.83 2.34 18.79
N VAL A 345 5.04 2.82 19.03
CA VAL A 345 6.08 2.98 18.00
C VAL A 345 7.29 2.14 18.34
N GLY A 346 7.59 1.17 17.47
CA GLY A 346 8.71 0.25 17.60
C GLY A 346 10.08 0.92 17.50
N GLU A 347 11.11 0.22 17.97
CA GLU A 347 12.47 0.76 18.07
C GLU A 347 13.03 1.18 16.70
N GLY A 348 13.69 2.33 16.66
CA GLY A 348 14.36 2.85 15.46
C GLY A 348 13.42 3.33 14.34
N ALA A 349 12.11 3.42 14.58
CA ALA A 349 11.18 3.95 13.58
C ALA A 349 11.36 5.46 13.35
N LEU A 350 11.09 5.89 12.11
CA LEU A 350 11.16 7.28 11.67
C LEU A 350 9.77 7.75 11.20
N LEU A 351 9.18 8.69 11.90
CA LEU A 351 7.92 9.34 11.50
C LEU A 351 8.27 10.67 10.83
N GLN A 352 7.87 10.84 9.58
CA GLN A 352 8.10 12.06 8.81
C GLN A 352 7.29 13.25 9.38
N PRO A 353 7.69 14.50 9.06
CA PRO A 353 6.93 15.69 9.44
C PRO A 353 5.46 15.62 9.02
N GLN A 354 4.59 16.26 9.80
CA GLN A 354 3.15 16.42 9.53
C GLN A 354 2.32 15.12 9.46
N VAL A 355 2.92 13.98 9.79
CA VAL A 355 2.23 12.68 9.82
C VAL A 355 1.27 12.61 11.01
N LYS A 356 0.05 12.12 10.76
CA LYS A 356 -0.97 11.90 11.80
C LYS A 356 -1.25 10.41 11.96
N ILE A 357 -1.15 9.90 13.18
CA ILE A 357 -1.42 8.50 13.51
C ILE A 357 -2.67 8.45 14.37
N TRP A 358 -3.72 7.75 13.92
CA TRP A 358 -4.96 7.61 14.70
C TRP A 358 -4.75 6.77 15.96
N PRO A 359 -5.70 6.77 16.91
CA PRO A 359 -5.60 5.96 18.10
C PRO A 359 -5.43 4.45 17.83
N ASP A 360 -4.84 3.74 18.79
CA ASP A 360 -4.71 2.28 18.83
C ASP A 360 -3.89 1.66 17.68
N LYS A 361 -2.88 2.38 17.16
CA LYS A 361 -2.00 1.90 16.06
C LYS A 361 -0.65 1.39 16.56
N ASN A 362 -0.11 0.40 15.84
CA ASN A 362 1.21 -0.16 16.10
C ASN A 362 2.14 0.09 14.89
N ILE A 363 3.20 0.86 15.11
CA ILE A 363 4.27 1.08 14.12
C ILE A 363 5.38 0.06 14.37
N GLU A 364 5.75 -0.69 13.34
CA GLU A 364 6.77 -1.74 13.45
C GLU A 364 8.18 -1.14 13.68
N PRO A 365 9.09 -1.87 14.36
CA PRO A 365 10.48 -1.43 14.52
C PRO A 365 11.17 -1.15 13.18
N GLY A 366 11.91 -0.04 13.11
CA GLY A 366 12.64 0.39 11.92
C GLY A 366 11.77 0.93 10.77
N ALA A 367 10.45 1.01 10.93
CA ALA A 367 9.57 1.52 9.89
C ALA A 367 9.80 3.01 9.62
N THR A 368 9.71 3.42 8.36
CA THR A 368 9.59 4.85 8.00
C THR A 368 8.15 5.13 7.62
N VAL A 369 7.50 5.99 8.40
CA VAL A 369 6.10 6.39 8.19
C VAL A 369 6.09 7.75 7.50
N SER A 370 5.71 7.77 6.23
CA SER A 370 5.67 8.98 5.40
C SER A 370 4.26 9.53 5.15
N LEU A 371 3.22 8.80 5.54
CA LEU A 371 1.83 9.20 5.36
C LEU A 371 1.02 8.91 6.64
N SER A 372 -0.08 9.63 6.80
CA SER A 372 -0.96 9.51 7.96
C SER A 372 -1.66 8.14 8.00
N LEU A 373 -1.70 7.52 9.17
CA LEU A 373 -2.36 6.22 9.41
C LEU A 373 -3.75 6.44 10.01
N ILE A 374 -4.77 6.38 9.17
CA ILE A 374 -6.19 6.49 9.55
C ILE A 374 -6.79 5.08 9.70
N TRP A 375 -6.60 4.25 8.68
CA TRP A 375 -7.15 2.89 8.57
C TRP A 375 -6.03 1.83 8.57
N GLY A 376 -6.37 0.60 8.96
CA GLY A 376 -5.38 -0.47 9.14
C GLY A 376 -4.56 -0.34 10.43
N ASN A 377 -3.90 -1.42 10.85
CA ASN A 377 -3.11 -1.47 12.09
C ASN A 377 -1.59 -1.38 11.87
N LYS A 378 -1.13 -1.38 10.60
CA LYS A 378 0.29 -1.44 10.19
C LYS A 378 0.55 -0.69 8.88
N TRP A 379 1.73 -0.08 8.71
CA TRP A 379 2.19 0.62 7.50
C TRP A 379 3.18 -0.25 6.70
N PRO A 380 2.94 -0.61 5.43
CA PRO A 380 3.90 -1.31 4.59
C PRO A 380 4.87 -0.32 3.90
N GLY A 381 6.16 -0.64 3.87
CA GLY A 381 7.23 0.23 3.34
C GLY A 381 7.38 0.30 1.79
N SER A 382 6.60 -0.44 1.01
CA SER A 382 6.58 -0.43 -0.47
C SER A 382 5.15 -0.58 -1.00
N LEU A 383 4.85 -0.04 -2.20
CA LEU A 383 3.53 -0.21 -2.83
C LEU A 383 3.46 -1.53 -3.61
N PHE A 384 4.50 -1.85 -4.37
CA PHE A 384 4.53 -3.08 -5.16
C PHE A 384 4.93 -4.27 -4.30
N ASP A 385 4.22 -5.39 -4.49
CA ASP A 385 4.48 -6.68 -3.89
C ASP A 385 4.87 -7.73 -4.96
N GLU A 386 4.66 -9.01 -4.67
CA GLU A 386 4.87 -10.09 -5.64
C GLU A 386 3.75 -10.10 -6.68
N GLY A 387 4.02 -9.47 -7.83
CA GLY A 387 3.16 -9.53 -9.02
C GLY A 387 2.43 -8.23 -9.35
N GLY A 388 2.26 -7.32 -8.39
CA GLY A 388 1.52 -6.08 -8.63
C GLY A 388 1.43 -5.19 -7.40
N ILE A 389 0.26 -4.57 -7.21
CA ILE A 389 -0.12 -3.86 -5.98
C ILE A 389 -1.36 -4.55 -5.43
N THR A 390 -1.32 -5.01 -4.17
CA THR A 390 -2.45 -5.65 -3.50
C THR A 390 -2.84 -4.88 -2.24
N GLY A 391 -4.14 -4.77 -1.97
CA GLY A 391 -4.63 -4.29 -0.69
C GLY A 391 -6.14 -4.48 -0.54
N LEU A 392 -6.64 -4.37 0.70
CA LEU A 392 -8.06 -4.48 1.00
C LEU A 392 -8.87 -3.48 0.17
N GLY A 393 -9.85 -4.00 -0.59
CA GLY A 393 -10.67 -3.20 -1.49
C GLY A 393 -11.49 -2.16 -0.72
N ASN A 394 -11.45 -0.91 -1.18
CA ASN A 394 -12.14 0.23 -0.55
C ASN A 394 -11.74 0.52 0.91
N ILE A 395 -10.62 -0.05 1.38
CA ILE A 395 -10.05 0.22 2.72
C ILE A 395 -8.60 0.67 2.57
N GLU A 396 -7.78 -0.13 1.89
CA GLU A 396 -6.37 0.20 1.57
C GLU A 396 -6.25 0.68 0.13
N VAL A 397 -6.90 -0.01 -0.81
CA VAL A 397 -7.03 0.44 -2.20
C VAL A 397 -8.31 1.27 -2.33
N THR A 398 -8.23 2.53 -1.92
CA THR A 398 -9.34 3.50 -2.02
C THR A 398 -9.37 4.18 -3.40
N SER A 399 -10.42 4.95 -3.67
CA SER A 399 -10.54 5.74 -4.91
C SER A 399 -9.44 6.80 -5.01
N GLU A 400 -9.10 7.46 -3.90
CA GLU A 400 -8.05 8.47 -3.81
C GLU A 400 -6.67 7.84 -4.04
N PHE A 401 -6.42 6.68 -3.42
CA PHE A 401 -5.20 5.90 -3.67
C PHE A 401 -5.06 5.56 -5.15
N ALA A 402 -6.13 5.02 -5.75
CA ALA A 402 -6.16 4.61 -7.15
C ALA A 402 -5.98 5.81 -8.11
N LEU A 403 -6.62 6.95 -7.85
CA LEU A 403 -6.43 8.18 -8.62
C LEU A 403 -4.99 8.66 -8.57
N LYS A 404 -4.40 8.70 -7.36
CA LYS A 404 -3.01 9.09 -7.16
C LYS A 404 -2.04 8.14 -7.87
N LEU A 405 -2.31 6.83 -7.81
CA LEU A 405 -1.54 5.80 -8.49
C LEU A 405 -1.58 5.96 -10.01
N GLY A 406 -2.76 6.26 -10.57
CA GLY A 406 -2.93 6.54 -11.99
C GLY A 406 -2.11 7.75 -12.44
N ALA A 407 -2.17 8.85 -11.68
CA ALA A 407 -1.38 10.05 -11.94
C ALA A 407 0.13 9.79 -11.83
N ALA A 408 0.56 9.05 -10.80
CA ALA A 408 1.95 8.67 -10.59
C ALA A 408 2.52 7.86 -11.76
N TYR A 409 1.78 6.84 -12.21
CA TYR A 409 2.18 6.04 -13.36
C TYR A 409 2.18 6.86 -14.65
N GLY A 410 1.12 7.64 -14.92
CA GLY A 410 1.06 8.48 -16.12
C GLY A 410 2.19 9.52 -16.19
N ALA A 411 2.63 10.06 -15.05
CA ALA A 411 3.76 10.98 -14.98
C ALA A 411 5.10 10.33 -15.38
N THR A 412 5.23 8.99 -15.32
CA THR A 412 6.42 8.26 -15.81
C THR A 412 6.46 8.13 -17.34
N LEU A 413 5.35 8.42 -18.03
CA LEU A 413 5.19 8.23 -19.47
C LEU A 413 5.26 9.56 -20.22
N GLU A 414 5.52 9.49 -21.53
CA GLU A 414 5.43 10.67 -22.41
C GLU A 414 3.97 11.10 -22.56
N LYS A 415 3.74 12.41 -22.66
CA LYS A 415 2.40 12.97 -22.82
C LYS A 415 1.80 12.50 -24.16
N GLY A 416 0.50 12.22 -24.18
CA GLY A 416 -0.22 11.70 -25.35
C GLY A 416 -0.03 10.20 -25.56
N SER A 417 0.81 9.53 -24.76
CA SER A 417 0.92 8.07 -24.77
C SER A 417 -0.43 7.41 -24.49
N VAL A 418 -0.62 6.21 -25.02
CA VAL A 418 -1.83 5.41 -24.80
C VAL A 418 -1.54 4.31 -23.78
N VAL A 419 -2.39 4.18 -22.77
CA VAL A 419 -2.38 3.08 -21.79
C VAL A 419 -3.65 2.24 -21.96
N LEU A 420 -3.48 0.92 -22.04
CA LEU A 420 -4.59 -0.03 -22.09
C LEU A 420 -5.03 -0.39 -20.68
N VAL A 421 -6.33 -0.38 -20.39
CA VAL A 421 -6.86 -0.78 -19.09
C VAL A 421 -7.95 -1.84 -19.24
N SER A 422 -7.98 -2.81 -18.33
CA SER A 422 -8.98 -3.88 -18.29
C SER A 422 -9.22 -4.36 -16.85
N ARG A 423 -10.33 -5.04 -16.59
CA ARG A 423 -10.63 -5.53 -15.24
C ARG A 423 -11.47 -6.80 -15.24
N ASP A 424 -11.63 -7.36 -14.05
CA ASP A 424 -12.68 -8.33 -13.78
C ASP A 424 -14.07 -7.70 -13.58
N SER A 425 -15.07 -8.54 -13.36
CA SER A 425 -16.47 -8.15 -13.20
C SER A 425 -16.80 -7.51 -11.84
N HIS A 426 -15.89 -7.51 -10.87
CA HIS A 426 -16.22 -7.12 -9.49
C HIS A 426 -16.45 -5.59 -9.35
N PRO A 427 -17.48 -5.16 -8.58
CA PRO A 427 -17.78 -3.73 -8.42
C PRO A 427 -16.64 -2.90 -7.82
N CYS A 428 -15.85 -3.48 -6.90
CA CYS A 428 -14.69 -2.80 -6.32
C CYS A 428 -13.59 -2.57 -7.37
N SER A 429 -13.26 -3.58 -8.19
CA SER A 429 -12.33 -3.44 -9.32
C SER A 429 -12.79 -2.36 -10.30
N ARG A 430 -14.11 -2.27 -10.56
CA ARG A 430 -14.70 -1.19 -11.38
C ARG A 430 -14.48 0.20 -10.77
N LEU A 431 -14.66 0.36 -9.47
CA LEU A 431 -14.43 1.63 -8.75
C LEU A 431 -12.95 2.03 -8.81
N THR A 432 -12.07 1.09 -8.46
CA THR A 432 -10.61 1.28 -8.48
C THR A 432 -10.12 1.65 -9.88
N GLN A 433 -10.56 0.93 -10.91
CA GLN A 433 -10.14 1.21 -12.28
C GLN A 433 -10.62 2.57 -12.78
N ARG A 434 -11.87 2.96 -12.52
CA ARG A 434 -12.35 4.31 -12.91
C ARG A 434 -11.50 5.40 -12.28
N SER A 435 -11.11 5.23 -11.03
CA SER A 435 -10.26 6.19 -10.32
C SER A 435 -8.85 6.26 -10.93
N LEU A 436 -8.24 5.10 -11.27
CA LEU A 436 -6.95 5.05 -12.00
C LEU A 436 -7.03 5.79 -13.35
N ILE A 437 -8.10 5.56 -14.10
CA ILE A 437 -8.31 6.21 -15.41
C ILE A 437 -8.35 7.72 -15.23
N CYS A 438 -9.10 8.24 -14.24
CA CYS A 438 -9.12 9.67 -13.91
C CYS A 438 -7.72 10.22 -13.61
N GLY A 439 -6.90 9.47 -12.87
CA GLY A 439 -5.50 9.82 -12.60
C GLY A 439 -4.66 9.92 -13.87
N LEU A 440 -4.74 8.91 -14.74
CA LEU A 440 -4.01 8.85 -16.01
C LEU A 440 -4.36 10.01 -16.94
N VAL A 441 -5.66 10.25 -17.19
CA VAL A 441 -6.08 11.30 -18.11
C VAL A 441 -5.74 12.69 -17.59
N SER A 442 -5.74 12.89 -16.27
CA SER A 442 -5.38 14.18 -15.63
C SER A 442 -3.93 14.62 -15.90
N VAL A 443 -3.05 13.66 -16.22
CA VAL A 443 -1.62 13.92 -16.52
C VAL A 443 -1.32 13.82 -18.02
N GLY A 444 -2.35 13.83 -18.87
CA GLY A 444 -2.25 13.88 -20.33
C GLY A 444 -2.01 12.54 -21.00
N ILE A 445 -2.44 11.44 -20.37
CA ILE A 445 -2.33 10.08 -20.92
C ILE A 445 -3.67 9.66 -21.49
N ASN A 446 -3.66 9.16 -22.72
CA ASN A 446 -4.84 8.59 -23.36
C ASN A 446 -5.07 7.18 -22.85
N VAL A 447 -6.33 6.81 -22.63
CA VAL A 447 -6.72 5.51 -22.07
C VAL A 447 -7.60 4.75 -23.05
N ARG A 448 -7.26 3.48 -23.28
CA ARG A 448 -8.15 2.53 -23.97
C ARG A 448 -8.71 1.54 -22.96
N ASP A 449 -10.01 1.61 -22.68
CA ASP A 449 -10.69 0.79 -21.68
C ASP A 449 -11.38 -0.42 -22.34
N LEU A 450 -10.85 -1.63 -22.10
CA LEU A 450 -11.43 -2.90 -22.53
C LEU A 450 -12.57 -3.37 -21.62
N ARG A 451 -12.83 -2.67 -20.52
CA ARG A 451 -13.87 -2.98 -19.52
C ARG A 451 -13.63 -4.38 -18.92
N VAL A 452 -14.70 -5.17 -18.79
CA VAL A 452 -14.62 -6.53 -18.26
C VAL A 452 -14.01 -7.42 -19.32
N THR A 453 -12.76 -7.83 -19.13
CA THR A 453 -11.99 -8.62 -20.11
C THR A 453 -10.95 -9.45 -19.36
N PRO A 454 -10.81 -10.75 -19.65
CA PRO A 454 -9.73 -11.57 -19.10
C PRO A 454 -8.35 -10.96 -19.32
N SER A 455 -7.47 -11.05 -18.32
CA SER A 455 -6.06 -10.65 -18.45
C SER A 455 -5.37 -11.18 -19.73
N PRO A 456 -5.53 -12.45 -20.15
CA PRO A 456 -4.90 -12.95 -21.39
C PRO A 456 -5.28 -12.14 -22.64
N ILE A 457 -6.55 -11.77 -22.79
CA ILE A 457 -7.03 -10.96 -23.93
C ILE A 457 -6.48 -9.55 -23.84
N SER A 458 -6.43 -8.97 -22.64
CA SER A 458 -5.83 -7.65 -22.43
C SER A 458 -4.35 -7.62 -22.80
N ARG A 459 -3.58 -8.63 -22.42
CA ARG A 459 -2.14 -8.73 -22.73
C ARG A 459 -1.90 -8.96 -24.23
N SER A 460 -2.69 -9.82 -24.86
CA SER A 460 -2.63 -10.05 -26.31
C SER A 460 -3.02 -8.79 -27.11
N THR A 461 -4.05 -8.07 -26.65
CA THR A 461 -4.44 -6.78 -27.25
C THR A 461 -3.34 -5.75 -27.12
N LEU A 462 -2.66 -5.68 -25.96
CA LEU A 462 -1.56 -4.74 -25.74
C LEU A 462 -0.45 -4.89 -26.78
N MET A 463 -0.02 -6.12 -27.07
CA MET A 463 1.01 -6.42 -28.09
C MET A 463 0.64 -5.96 -29.50
N ASN A 464 -0.64 -5.91 -29.82
CA ASN A 464 -1.16 -5.61 -31.15
C ASN A 464 -1.65 -4.16 -31.29
N THR A 465 -1.30 -3.29 -30.33
CA THR A 465 -1.70 -1.88 -30.32
C THR A 465 -0.51 -0.96 -30.10
N ALA A 466 -0.68 0.33 -30.34
CA ALA A 466 0.32 1.36 -30.05
C ALA A 466 0.39 1.75 -28.55
N ALA A 467 -0.27 1.00 -27.66
CA ALA A 467 -0.25 1.33 -26.24
C ALA A 467 1.12 0.99 -25.62
N VAL A 468 1.65 1.91 -24.81
CA VAL A 468 3.01 1.81 -24.24
C VAL A 468 3.07 0.98 -22.95
N GLY A 469 1.90 0.67 -22.40
CA GLY A 469 1.73 -0.17 -21.21
C GLY A 469 0.27 -0.46 -20.92
N GLY A 470 0.04 -1.32 -19.93
CA GLY A 470 -1.30 -1.75 -19.56
C GLY A 470 -1.51 -1.91 -18.06
N ILE A 471 -2.76 -1.83 -17.62
CA ILE A 471 -3.18 -2.09 -16.23
C ILE A 471 -4.37 -3.04 -16.24
N HIS A 472 -4.26 -4.13 -15.48
CA HIS A 472 -5.39 -5.03 -15.23
C HIS A 472 -5.78 -5.01 -13.75
N THR A 473 -7.05 -4.75 -13.44
CA THR A 473 -7.57 -4.65 -12.07
C THR A 473 -8.51 -5.80 -11.76
N ARG A 474 -8.23 -6.57 -10.71
CA ARG A 474 -9.04 -7.74 -10.34
C ARG A 474 -9.08 -7.96 -8.84
N VAL A 475 -9.97 -8.82 -8.38
CA VAL A 475 -9.92 -9.37 -7.02
C VAL A 475 -8.66 -10.22 -6.87
N ALA A 476 -7.99 -10.10 -5.73
CA ALA A 476 -6.78 -10.88 -5.44
C ALA A 476 -7.12 -12.37 -5.33
N ARG A 477 -6.19 -13.23 -5.77
CA ARG A 477 -6.38 -14.69 -5.79
C ARG A 477 -6.39 -15.30 -4.37
N ASP A 478 -5.59 -14.72 -3.48
CA ASP A 478 -5.33 -15.29 -2.16
C ASP A 478 -6.16 -14.62 -1.04
N ASP A 479 -6.67 -13.41 -1.26
CA ASP A 479 -7.61 -12.73 -0.35
C ASP A 479 -8.75 -12.11 -1.13
N ILE A 480 -9.93 -12.72 -0.99
CA ILE A 480 -11.15 -12.30 -1.67
C ILE A 480 -11.64 -10.90 -1.28
N ARG A 481 -11.13 -10.31 -0.20
CA ARG A 481 -11.46 -8.93 0.23
C ARG A 481 -10.53 -7.90 -0.40
N SER A 482 -9.48 -8.34 -1.07
CA SER A 482 -8.43 -7.49 -1.61
C SER A 482 -8.57 -7.31 -3.11
N VAL A 483 -8.17 -6.14 -3.59
CA VAL A 483 -7.99 -5.83 -5.02
C VAL A 483 -6.51 -5.96 -5.35
N HIS A 484 -6.22 -6.48 -6.53
CA HIS A 484 -4.90 -6.61 -7.11
C HIS A 484 -4.82 -5.83 -8.43
N LEU A 485 -3.74 -5.07 -8.58
CA LEU A 485 -3.45 -4.30 -9.79
C LEU A 485 -2.19 -4.83 -10.47
N ASP A 486 -2.39 -5.46 -11.62
CA ASP A 486 -1.32 -5.93 -12.50
C ASP A 486 -0.90 -4.79 -13.45
N PHE A 487 0.40 -4.53 -13.60
CA PHE A 487 0.95 -3.54 -14.53
C PHE A 487 1.81 -4.22 -15.59
N PHE A 488 1.56 -3.89 -16.86
CA PHE A 488 2.23 -4.48 -18.02
C PHE A 488 3.02 -3.46 -18.83
N ASP A 489 4.13 -3.89 -19.43
CA ASP A 489 4.82 -3.14 -20.49
C ASP A 489 4.15 -3.37 -21.86
N HIS A 490 4.58 -2.65 -22.90
CA HIS A 490 4.05 -2.77 -24.27
C HIS A 490 4.05 -4.19 -24.85
N ARG A 491 4.80 -5.15 -24.29
CA ARG A 491 4.84 -6.55 -24.73
C ARG A 491 3.80 -7.42 -24.03
N GLY A 492 3.02 -6.88 -23.09
CA GLY A 492 2.04 -7.66 -22.32
C GLY A 492 2.64 -8.47 -21.17
N ILE A 493 3.92 -8.26 -20.83
CA ILE A 493 4.57 -8.85 -19.65
C ILE A 493 4.61 -7.86 -18.49
N SER A 494 4.72 -8.36 -17.26
CA SER A 494 4.72 -7.51 -16.06
C SER A 494 5.90 -6.53 -16.04
N ILE A 495 5.67 -5.29 -15.60
CA ILE A 495 6.70 -4.25 -15.54
C ILE A 495 7.87 -4.64 -14.62
N GLY A 496 9.08 -4.20 -14.98
CA GLY A 496 10.29 -4.46 -14.20
C GLY A 496 10.44 -3.55 -12.96
N LYS A 497 11.33 -3.95 -12.04
CA LYS A 497 11.60 -3.23 -10.77
C LYS A 497 11.99 -1.77 -10.95
N VAL A 498 12.69 -1.42 -12.04
CA VAL A 498 13.06 -0.03 -12.35
C VAL A 498 11.81 0.82 -12.57
N THR A 499 10.85 0.34 -13.36
CA THR A 499 9.58 1.02 -13.61
C THR A 499 8.73 1.07 -12.36
N GLN A 500 8.64 -0.03 -11.60
CA GLN A 500 7.93 -0.06 -10.30
C GLN A 500 8.45 1.03 -9.35
N ARG A 501 9.77 1.13 -9.17
CA ARG A 501 10.40 2.17 -8.32
C ARG A 501 10.13 3.59 -8.83
N LYS A 502 10.09 3.82 -10.14
CA LYS A 502 9.73 5.12 -10.71
C LYS A 502 8.29 5.50 -10.35
N ILE A 503 7.36 4.55 -10.48
CA ILE A 503 5.95 4.75 -10.09
C ILE A 503 5.84 5.03 -8.59
N GLU A 504 6.51 4.24 -7.74
CA GLU A 504 6.53 4.44 -6.28
C GLU A 504 7.09 5.81 -5.90
N ASN A 505 8.23 6.20 -6.48
CA ASN A 505 8.84 7.49 -6.22
C ASN A 505 7.89 8.64 -6.57
N ASN A 506 7.27 8.61 -7.75
CA ASN A 506 6.30 9.63 -8.16
C ASN A 506 5.07 9.63 -7.22
N PHE A 507 4.61 8.44 -6.80
CA PHE A 507 3.46 8.31 -5.89
C PHE A 507 3.76 8.89 -4.50
N PHE A 508 4.92 8.57 -3.93
CA PHE A 508 5.29 9.02 -2.58
C PHE A 508 5.71 10.48 -2.54
N ARG A 509 6.36 10.99 -3.60
CA ARG A 509 6.76 12.41 -3.71
C ARG A 509 5.64 13.33 -4.19
N GLU A 510 4.56 12.76 -4.69
CA GLU A 510 3.46 13.50 -5.32
C GLU A 510 3.89 14.34 -6.53
N GLU A 511 4.95 13.89 -7.22
CA GLU A 511 5.47 14.52 -8.43
C GLU A 511 4.57 14.12 -9.62
N PHE A 512 3.48 14.86 -9.80
CA PHE A 512 2.55 14.65 -10.91
C PHE A 512 2.71 15.73 -11.98
N ARG A 513 2.80 15.30 -13.24
CA ARG A 513 2.66 16.22 -14.37
C ARG A 513 1.22 16.76 -14.38
N ARG A 514 1.04 18.08 -14.29
CA ARG A 514 -0.27 18.71 -14.50
C ARG A 514 -0.41 19.16 -15.94
N THR A 515 -1.59 18.93 -16.51
CA THR A 515 -1.92 19.35 -17.88
C THR A 515 -2.87 20.54 -17.86
N THR A 516 -2.84 21.34 -18.92
CA THR A 516 -3.88 22.35 -19.15
C THR A 516 -5.19 21.68 -19.59
N MET A 517 -6.30 22.42 -19.58
CA MET A 517 -7.62 21.86 -19.93
C MET A 517 -7.64 21.23 -21.33
N ASP A 518 -6.92 21.81 -22.29
CA ASP A 518 -6.86 21.32 -23.69
C ASP A 518 -5.95 20.09 -23.87
N GLU A 519 -5.25 19.69 -22.81
CA GLU A 519 -4.20 18.68 -22.85
C GLU A 519 -4.52 17.45 -21.98
N VAL A 520 -5.74 17.40 -21.43
CA VAL A 520 -6.29 16.25 -20.72
C VAL A 520 -6.42 15.07 -21.70
N GLY A 521 -6.03 13.88 -21.25
CA GLY A 521 -6.10 12.67 -22.08
C GLY A 521 -7.54 12.23 -22.39
N VAL A 522 -7.70 11.47 -23.48
CA VAL A 522 -9.00 10.92 -23.91
C VAL A 522 -9.22 9.49 -23.42
N ILE A 523 -10.48 9.08 -23.29
CA ILE A 523 -10.88 7.71 -22.93
C ILE A 523 -11.64 7.09 -24.11
N ASP A 524 -11.07 6.03 -24.68
CA ASP A 524 -11.64 5.29 -25.79
C ASP A 524 -12.02 3.86 -25.37
N PHE A 525 -13.05 3.29 -26.01
CA PHE A 525 -13.51 1.92 -25.78
C PHE A 525 -13.35 1.07 -27.06
N PRO A 526 -12.27 0.29 -27.20
CA PRO A 526 -12.04 -0.52 -28.40
C PRO A 526 -13.16 -1.53 -28.65
N SER A 527 -13.74 -1.54 -29.86
CA SER A 527 -14.90 -2.37 -30.19
C SER A 527 -14.59 -3.72 -30.82
N ARG A 528 -13.37 -3.94 -31.35
CA ARG A 528 -12.97 -5.15 -32.10
C ARG A 528 -11.88 -6.02 -31.45
N SER A 529 -11.57 -5.78 -30.17
CA SER A 529 -10.45 -6.46 -29.50
C SER A 529 -10.68 -7.96 -29.32
N LEU A 530 -11.92 -8.38 -29.06
CA LEU A 530 -12.26 -9.79 -28.91
C LEU A 530 -12.17 -10.53 -30.25
N GLU A 531 -12.69 -9.93 -31.32
CA GLU A 531 -12.65 -10.51 -32.66
C GLU A 531 -11.20 -10.71 -33.13
N GLN A 532 -10.35 -9.69 -32.96
CA GLN A 532 -8.92 -9.77 -33.28
C GLN A 532 -8.21 -10.87 -32.48
N PHE A 533 -8.52 -10.99 -31.19
CA PHE A 533 -8.01 -12.07 -30.36
C PHE A 533 -8.43 -13.45 -30.88
N LEU A 534 -9.72 -13.63 -31.21
CA LEU A 534 -10.25 -14.89 -31.72
C LEU A 534 -9.71 -15.26 -33.11
N GLU A 535 -9.43 -14.28 -33.98
CA GLU A 535 -8.75 -14.47 -35.27
C GLU A 535 -7.32 -14.95 -35.06
N HIS A 536 -6.55 -14.25 -34.21
CA HIS A 536 -5.17 -14.63 -33.88
C HIS A 536 -5.10 -15.99 -33.19
N PHE A 537 -6.06 -16.31 -32.33
CA PHE A 537 -6.20 -17.60 -31.67
C PHE A 537 -6.36 -18.72 -32.70
N SER A 538 -7.23 -18.48 -33.69
CA SER A 538 -7.53 -19.47 -34.72
C SER A 538 -6.33 -19.73 -35.65
N ALA A 539 -5.51 -18.70 -35.90
CA ALA A 539 -4.34 -18.81 -36.76
C ALA A 539 -3.17 -19.62 -36.14
N ASN A 540 -3.17 -19.81 -34.82
CA ASN A 540 -2.07 -20.48 -34.09
C ASN A 540 -2.42 -21.89 -33.58
N LEU A 541 -3.62 -22.39 -33.88
CA LEU A 541 -4.11 -23.69 -33.43
C LEU A 541 -4.56 -24.54 -34.62
N ALA A 542 -4.31 -25.85 -34.57
CA ALA A 542 -4.82 -26.78 -35.59
C ALA A 542 -6.32 -27.08 -35.38
N ILE A 543 -7.18 -26.09 -35.62
CA ILE A 543 -8.63 -26.17 -35.34
C ILE A 543 -9.27 -27.39 -36.02
N ASP A 544 -8.93 -27.66 -37.28
CA ASP A 544 -9.57 -28.74 -38.03
C ASP A 544 -9.26 -30.13 -37.43
N LEU A 545 -8.06 -30.29 -36.85
CA LEU A 545 -7.68 -31.52 -36.16
C LEU A 545 -8.54 -31.74 -34.90
N VAL A 546 -8.72 -30.69 -34.09
CA VAL A 546 -9.57 -30.74 -32.88
C VAL A 546 -11.04 -30.99 -33.25
N ARG A 547 -11.52 -30.32 -34.31
CA ARG A 547 -12.89 -30.47 -34.80
C ARG A 547 -13.19 -31.89 -35.27
N GLN A 548 -12.25 -32.53 -35.95
CA GLN A 548 -12.39 -33.92 -36.39
C GLN A 548 -12.38 -34.91 -35.22
N ALA A 549 -11.67 -34.60 -34.12
CA ALA A 549 -11.67 -35.43 -32.92
C ALA A 549 -13.01 -35.38 -32.16
N GLY A 550 -13.75 -34.27 -32.26
CA GLY A 550 -15.15 -34.20 -31.78
C GLY A 550 -15.31 -34.32 -30.26
N PHE A 551 -14.38 -33.74 -29.48
CA PHE A 551 -14.36 -33.91 -28.03
C PHE A 551 -15.63 -33.41 -27.32
N LYS A 552 -16.08 -34.20 -26.35
CA LYS A 552 -17.09 -33.83 -25.36
C LYS A 552 -16.42 -33.32 -24.08
N VAL A 553 -16.66 -32.07 -23.74
CA VAL A 553 -15.97 -31.37 -22.64
C VAL A 553 -16.94 -30.77 -21.62
N VAL A 554 -16.62 -30.91 -20.34
CA VAL A 554 -17.32 -30.20 -19.24
C VAL A 554 -16.48 -29.02 -18.79
N ILE A 555 -17.08 -27.84 -18.70
CA ILE A 555 -16.32 -26.61 -18.41
C ILE A 555 -16.99 -25.88 -17.27
N ASP A 556 -16.25 -25.68 -16.19
CA ASP A 556 -16.64 -24.78 -15.12
C ASP A 556 -15.92 -23.44 -15.29
N TYR A 557 -16.71 -22.42 -15.63
CA TYR A 557 -16.24 -21.05 -15.84
C TYR A 557 -16.06 -20.28 -14.53
N ASN A 558 -16.47 -20.86 -13.39
CA ASN A 558 -16.28 -20.30 -12.07
C ASN A 558 -16.88 -18.88 -11.90
N PHE A 559 -17.98 -18.60 -12.60
CA PHE A 559 -18.59 -17.27 -12.73
C PHE A 559 -17.63 -16.16 -13.23
N GLY A 560 -16.53 -16.57 -13.86
CA GLY A 560 -15.38 -15.74 -14.19
C GLY A 560 -15.36 -15.21 -15.62
N ASN A 561 -14.32 -14.44 -15.90
CA ASN A 561 -14.13 -13.69 -17.14
C ASN A 561 -13.93 -14.60 -18.37
N ALA A 562 -13.51 -15.86 -18.18
CA ALA A 562 -13.38 -16.83 -19.27
C ALA A 562 -14.67 -16.95 -20.12
N SER A 563 -15.83 -16.75 -19.49
CA SER A 563 -17.15 -16.79 -20.15
C SER A 563 -17.30 -15.79 -21.30
N VAL A 564 -16.50 -14.73 -21.31
CA VAL A 564 -16.49 -13.69 -22.36
C VAL A 564 -15.98 -14.23 -23.70
N ALA A 565 -15.07 -15.19 -23.72
CA ALA A 565 -14.39 -15.63 -24.95
C ALA A 565 -14.36 -17.15 -25.17
N LEU A 566 -14.23 -17.94 -24.09
CA LEU A 566 -13.98 -19.37 -24.20
C LEU A 566 -15.16 -20.13 -24.86
N SER A 567 -16.41 -19.72 -24.62
CA SER A 567 -17.58 -20.30 -25.28
C SER A 567 -17.51 -20.18 -26.81
N SER A 568 -17.09 -19.01 -27.32
CA SER A 568 -16.89 -18.77 -28.75
C SER A 568 -15.71 -19.56 -29.33
N ILE A 569 -14.64 -19.71 -28.55
CA ILE A 569 -13.48 -20.55 -28.91
C ILE A 569 -13.92 -21.99 -29.12
N LEU A 570 -14.64 -22.57 -28.16
CA LEU A 570 -15.06 -23.98 -28.21
C LEU A 570 -16.01 -24.26 -29.37
N GLY A 571 -16.91 -23.31 -29.67
CA GLY A 571 -17.76 -23.38 -30.85
C GLY A 571 -16.95 -23.49 -32.15
N LYS A 572 -15.84 -22.74 -32.26
CA LYS A 572 -14.93 -22.85 -33.42
C LYS A 572 -14.18 -24.19 -33.46
N LEU A 573 -13.80 -24.72 -32.28
CA LEU A 573 -13.16 -26.03 -32.13
C LEU A 573 -14.10 -27.21 -32.43
N GLY A 574 -15.42 -26.98 -32.45
CA GLY A 574 -16.41 -28.02 -32.70
C GLY A 574 -16.59 -29.02 -31.56
N CYS A 575 -16.29 -28.60 -30.32
CA CYS A 575 -16.48 -29.45 -29.15
C CYS A 575 -17.96 -29.54 -28.75
N GLU A 576 -18.39 -30.71 -28.25
CA GLU A 576 -19.66 -30.85 -27.52
C GLU A 576 -19.44 -30.34 -26.09
N THR A 577 -20.00 -29.17 -25.75
CA THR A 577 -19.69 -28.49 -24.48
C THR A 577 -20.83 -28.57 -23.47
N VAL A 578 -20.52 -28.93 -22.23
CA VAL A 578 -21.41 -28.76 -21.07
C VAL A 578 -20.85 -27.66 -20.18
N SER A 579 -21.57 -26.55 -20.08
CA SER A 579 -21.10 -25.34 -19.41
C SER A 579 -21.70 -25.19 -18.00
N LEU A 580 -20.84 -25.11 -16.99
CA LEU A 580 -21.17 -24.86 -15.60
C LEU A 580 -20.77 -23.42 -15.24
N ASN A 581 -21.61 -22.72 -14.47
CA ASN A 581 -21.32 -21.38 -13.95
C ASN A 581 -20.89 -20.35 -15.04
N ALA A 582 -21.44 -20.47 -16.25
CA ALA A 582 -21.00 -19.76 -17.46
C ALA A 582 -21.54 -18.33 -17.63
N HIS A 583 -21.69 -17.58 -16.54
CA HIS A 583 -22.07 -16.17 -16.55
C HIS A 583 -21.31 -15.40 -15.49
N LEU A 584 -21.13 -14.10 -15.71
CA LEU A 584 -20.42 -13.24 -14.76
C LEU A 584 -21.29 -12.97 -13.53
N GLU A 585 -20.85 -13.49 -12.38
CA GLU A 585 -21.49 -13.22 -11.09
C GLU A 585 -20.42 -13.01 -10.01
N PRO A 586 -19.99 -11.76 -9.76
CA PRO A 586 -18.76 -11.46 -9.04
C PRO A 586 -18.77 -11.93 -7.58
N ILE A 587 -19.94 -11.95 -6.93
CA ILE A 587 -20.06 -12.41 -5.54
C ILE A 587 -19.90 -13.94 -5.47
N LYS A 588 -20.51 -14.67 -6.39
CA LYS A 588 -20.37 -16.14 -6.46
C LYS A 588 -18.99 -16.57 -6.91
N ALA A 589 -18.40 -15.89 -7.90
CA ALA A 589 -17.01 -16.13 -8.31
C ALA A 589 -16.05 -16.04 -7.11
N ARG A 590 -16.31 -15.05 -6.24
CA ARG A 590 -15.56 -14.84 -5.00
C ARG A 590 -15.78 -15.95 -3.96
N GLU A 591 -17.01 -16.41 -3.77
CA GLU A 591 -17.33 -17.53 -2.88
C GLU A 591 -16.69 -18.84 -3.35
N GLN A 592 -16.68 -19.06 -4.67
CA GLN A 592 -16.19 -20.27 -5.30
C GLN A 592 -14.66 -20.42 -5.22
N LEU A 593 -13.92 -19.30 -5.13
CA LEU A 593 -12.49 -19.31 -4.79
C LEU A 593 -12.23 -19.98 -3.43
N MET A 594 -13.13 -19.84 -2.45
CA MET A 594 -12.99 -20.49 -1.13
C MET A 594 -13.42 -21.96 -1.12
N SER A 595 -14.14 -22.42 -2.15
CA SER A 595 -14.69 -23.78 -2.25
C SER A 595 -14.09 -24.60 -3.41
N ARG A 596 -12.87 -24.25 -3.86
CA ARG A 596 -12.20 -24.88 -5.01
C ARG A 596 -12.23 -26.41 -4.97
N GLY A 597 -11.92 -27.03 -3.83
CA GLY A 597 -11.96 -28.49 -3.68
C GLY A 597 -13.33 -29.11 -3.95
N ARG A 598 -14.41 -28.45 -3.49
CA ARG A 598 -15.78 -28.89 -3.79
C ARG A 598 -16.12 -28.72 -5.27
N SER A 599 -15.68 -27.61 -5.87
CA SER A 599 -15.90 -27.33 -7.30
C SER A 599 -15.21 -28.38 -8.17
N MET A 600 -13.97 -28.76 -7.83
CA MET A 600 -13.23 -29.81 -8.53
C MET A 600 -13.88 -31.18 -8.38
N GLN A 601 -14.37 -31.53 -7.17
CA GLN A 601 -15.09 -32.79 -6.99
C GLN A 601 -16.38 -32.83 -7.80
N GLN A 602 -17.16 -31.73 -7.78
CA GLN A 602 -18.37 -31.61 -8.59
C GLN A 602 -18.07 -31.74 -10.08
N LEU A 603 -16.99 -31.10 -10.56
CA LEU A 603 -16.55 -31.24 -11.95
C LEU A 603 -16.21 -32.71 -12.28
N SER A 604 -15.49 -33.39 -11.40
CA SER A 604 -15.15 -34.82 -11.54
C SER A 604 -16.38 -35.72 -11.63
N ASP A 605 -17.34 -35.52 -10.72
CA ASP A 605 -18.59 -36.30 -10.71
C ASP A 605 -19.41 -36.07 -11.99
N ILE A 606 -19.44 -34.84 -12.51
CA ILE A 606 -20.18 -34.50 -13.74
C ILE A 606 -19.48 -35.09 -14.98
N VAL A 607 -18.16 -35.00 -15.07
CA VAL A 607 -17.38 -35.56 -16.19
C VAL A 607 -17.64 -37.05 -16.33
N THR A 608 -17.54 -37.78 -15.21
CA THR A 608 -17.77 -39.23 -15.17
C THR A 608 -19.24 -39.59 -15.46
N THR A 609 -20.19 -38.84 -14.89
CA THR A 609 -21.64 -39.06 -15.12
C THR A 609 -22.02 -38.86 -16.58
N LEU A 610 -21.50 -37.81 -17.22
CA LEU A 610 -21.81 -37.47 -18.61
C LEU A 610 -20.95 -38.22 -19.63
N LYS A 611 -19.98 -39.01 -19.16
CA LYS A 611 -18.97 -39.70 -19.98
C LYS A 611 -18.30 -38.71 -20.94
N ALA A 612 -17.90 -37.56 -20.41
CA ALA A 612 -17.12 -36.58 -21.16
C ALA A 612 -15.66 -37.04 -21.29
N ASP A 613 -14.99 -36.59 -22.34
CA ASP A 613 -13.58 -36.93 -22.59
C ASP A 613 -12.64 -36.24 -21.59
N LEU A 614 -13.04 -35.09 -21.07
CA LEU A 614 -12.36 -34.34 -20.02
C LEU A 614 -13.24 -33.21 -19.47
N GLY A 615 -12.87 -32.73 -18.27
CA GLY A 615 -13.38 -31.51 -17.68
C GLY A 615 -12.30 -30.48 -17.44
N VAL A 616 -12.66 -29.20 -17.42
CA VAL A 616 -11.73 -28.12 -17.04
C VAL A 616 -12.41 -27.11 -16.11
N LEU A 617 -11.70 -26.74 -15.04
CA LEU A 617 -12.05 -25.64 -14.15
C LEU A 617 -11.13 -24.45 -14.46
N MET A 618 -11.73 -23.33 -14.86
CA MET A 618 -11.01 -22.07 -15.10
C MET A 618 -10.92 -21.25 -13.81
N ASP A 619 -9.80 -20.55 -13.60
CA ASP A 619 -9.78 -19.48 -12.60
C ASP A 619 -10.57 -18.26 -13.08
N VAL A 620 -10.89 -17.37 -12.14
CA VAL A 620 -11.80 -16.24 -12.38
C VAL A 620 -11.33 -15.32 -13.51
N ASP A 621 -10.02 -15.25 -13.77
CA ASP A 621 -9.43 -14.36 -14.78
C ASP A 621 -8.80 -15.09 -15.99
N ALA A 622 -9.02 -16.40 -16.08
CA ALA A 622 -8.58 -17.26 -17.18
C ALA A 622 -7.04 -17.35 -17.39
N GLU A 623 -6.24 -17.18 -16.35
CA GLU A 623 -4.78 -17.39 -16.39
C GLU A 623 -4.38 -18.79 -15.87
N ARG A 624 -5.25 -19.49 -15.13
CA ARG A 624 -5.00 -20.83 -14.59
C ARG A 624 -6.12 -21.81 -14.89
N MET A 625 -5.78 -23.08 -15.06
CA MET A 625 -6.73 -24.17 -15.18
C MET A 625 -6.36 -25.38 -14.31
N SER A 626 -7.38 -26.14 -13.91
CA SER A 626 -7.25 -27.55 -13.48
C SER A 626 -8.08 -28.42 -14.40
N VAL A 627 -7.61 -29.63 -14.68
CA VAL A 627 -8.26 -30.56 -15.61
C VAL A 627 -8.71 -31.80 -14.84
N VAL A 628 -9.80 -32.40 -15.29
CA VAL A 628 -10.27 -33.71 -14.86
C VAL A 628 -10.26 -34.62 -16.07
N ASP A 629 -9.65 -35.79 -15.96
CA ASP A 629 -9.70 -36.79 -17.04
C ASP A 629 -11.06 -37.50 -17.14
N GLU A 630 -11.22 -38.36 -18.14
CA GLU A 630 -12.45 -39.09 -18.40
C GLU A 630 -12.82 -40.10 -17.29
N ARG A 631 -11.89 -40.40 -16.37
CA ARG A 631 -12.08 -41.29 -15.22
C ARG A 631 -12.39 -40.52 -13.93
N GLY A 632 -12.46 -39.19 -14.00
CA GLY A 632 -12.69 -38.33 -12.83
C GLY A 632 -11.41 -38.01 -12.04
N GLN A 633 -10.22 -38.40 -12.52
CA GLN A 633 -8.96 -38.07 -11.85
C GLN A 633 -8.61 -36.59 -12.08
N ILE A 634 -8.29 -35.90 -10.99
CA ILE A 634 -7.87 -34.50 -11.02
C ILE A 634 -6.40 -34.40 -11.44
N VAL A 635 -6.14 -33.58 -12.46
CA VAL A 635 -4.81 -33.27 -12.98
C VAL A 635 -4.59 -31.77 -12.89
N GLU A 636 -3.76 -31.35 -11.94
CA GLU A 636 -3.51 -29.93 -11.68
C GLU A 636 -2.06 -29.61 -11.35
N GLY A 637 -1.77 -28.30 -11.31
CA GLY A 637 -0.49 -27.77 -10.86
C GLY A 637 0.71 -28.39 -11.59
N ALA A 638 1.64 -28.93 -10.81
CA ALA A 638 2.87 -29.52 -11.31
C ALA A 638 2.63 -30.76 -12.19
N ARG A 639 1.61 -31.58 -11.89
CA ARG A 639 1.28 -32.73 -12.75
C ARG A 639 0.79 -32.28 -14.12
N LEU A 640 -0.08 -31.27 -14.16
CA LEU A 640 -0.55 -30.67 -15.42
C LEU A 640 0.61 -30.06 -16.22
N LEU A 641 1.51 -29.31 -15.56
CA LEU A 641 2.71 -28.76 -16.19
C LEU A 641 3.58 -29.86 -16.83
N THR A 642 3.87 -30.91 -16.07
CA THR A 642 4.71 -32.03 -16.53
C THR A 642 4.06 -32.78 -17.69
N MET A 643 2.74 -33.00 -17.63
CA MET A 643 1.97 -33.59 -18.72
C MET A 643 2.08 -32.77 -20.01
N MET A 644 1.82 -31.47 -19.94
CA MET A 644 1.85 -30.58 -21.10
C MET A 644 3.26 -30.52 -21.72
N ALA A 645 4.31 -30.48 -20.88
CA ALA A 645 5.69 -30.50 -21.34
C ALA A 645 6.05 -31.82 -22.04
N LEU A 646 5.63 -32.97 -21.47
CA LEU A 646 5.85 -34.28 -22.07
C LEU A 646 5.22 -34.39 -23.47
N LEU A 647 3.97 -33.97 -23.61
CA LEU A 647 3.27 -33.98 -24.90
C LEU A 647 4.00 -33.12 -25.95
N LEU A 648 4.55 -31.97 -25.54
CA LEU A 648 5.38 -31.14 -26.42
C LEU A 648 6.68 -31.82 -26.85
N PHE A 649 7.40 -32.46 -25.92
CA PHE A 649 8.65 -33.16 -26.26
C PHE A 649 8.41 -34.35 -27.19
N ARG A 650 7.28 -35.05 -27.04
CA ARG A 650 6.87 -36.14 -27.95
C ARG A 650 6.57 -35.64 -29.36
N GLN A 651 5.90 -34.50 -29.49
CA GLN A 651 5.56 -33.91 -30.79
C GLN A 651 6.76 -33.26 -31.48
N ASN A 652 7.67 -32.66 -30.70
CA ASN A 652 8.86 -32.01 -31.24
C ASN A 652 10.08 -32.32 -30.35
N LYS A 653 10.99 -33.14 -30.89
CA LYS A 653 12.25 -33.52 -30.22
C LYS A 653 13.21 -32.36 -29.98
N SER A 654 12.96 -31.16 -30.52
CA SER A 654 13.75 -29.96 -30.23
C SER A 654 12.97 -28.92 -29.42
N ALA A 655 11.81 -29.31 -28.87
CA ALA A 655 10.98 -28.42 -28.06
C ALA A 655 11.75 -27.92 -26.84
N LEU A 656 11.64 -26.61 -26.63
CA LEU A 656 12.26 -25.89 -25.54
C LEU A 656 11.16 -25.41 -24.58
N VAL A 657 11.23 -25.82 -23.32
CA VAL A 657 10.21 -25.49 -22.31
C VAL A 657 10.86 -24.73 -21.16
N ALA A 658 10.33 -23.54 -20.83
CA ALA A 658 10.84 -22.73 -19.72
C ALA A 658 10.05 -22.99 -18.43
N VAL A 659 10.75 -23.24 -17.32
CA VAL A 659 10.14 -23.55 -16.01
C VAL A 659 10.94 -22.91 -14.87
N PRO A 660 10.31 -22.51 -13.76
CA PRO A 660 11.03 -22.01 -12.60
C PRO A 660 11.78 -23.14 -11.89
N VAL A 661 12.77 -22.79 -11.07
CA VAL A 661 13.51 -23.76 -10.23
C VAL A 661 12.65 -24.55 -9.24
N THR A 662 11.40 -24.15 -9.01
CA THR A 662 10.40 -24.89 -8.23
C THR A 662 9.78 -26.06 -8.99
N ALA A 663 10.04 -26.20 -10.29
CA ALA A 663 9.46 -27.24 -11.11
C ALA A 663 10.03 -28.64 -10.79
N PRO A 664 9.24 -29.71 -11.03
CA PRO A 664 9.65 -31.06 -10.68
C PRO A 664 10.91 -31.54 -11.38
N SER A 665 11.73 -32.34 -10.69
CA SER A 665 12.92 -32.97 -11.29
C SER A 665 12.57 -33.93 -12.44
N ALA A 666 11.36 -34.53 -12.39
CA ALA A 666 10.83 -35.40 -13.42
C ALA A 666 10.84 -34.77 -14.83
N LEU A 667 10.72 -33.45 -14.93
CA LEU A 667 10.77 -32.74 -16.22
C LEU A 667 12.13 -32.88 -16.92
N GLU A 668 13.23 -32.87 -16.17
CA GLU A 668 14.58 -32.95 -16.73
C GLU A 668 14.83 -34.32 -17.36
N LYS A 669 14.40 -35.38 -16.68
CA LYS A 669 14.43 -36.73 -17.20
C LYS A 669 13.55 -36.86 -18.46
N LEU A 670 12.31 -36.38 -18.41
CA LEU A 670 11.40 -36.47 -19.56
C LEU A 670 11.89 -35.68 -20.78
N ALA A 671 12.49 -34.50 -20.56
CA ALA A 671 13.12 -33.72 -21.62
C ALA A 671 14.27 -34.51 -22.26
N SER A 672 15.19 -35.06 -21.45
CA SER A 672 16.30 -35.89 -21.92
C SER A 672 15.82 -37.13 -22.70
N ASP A 673 14.84 -37.87 -22.16
CA ASP A 673 14.33 -39.11 -22.76
C ASP A 673 13.70 -38.89 -24.15
N HIS A 674 13.19 -37.68 -24.41
CA HIS A 674 12.49 -37.32 -25.66
C HIS A 674 13.26 -36.33 -26.54
N GLY A 675 14.49 -35.95 -26.15
CA GLY A 675 15.36 -35.00 -26.87
C GLY A 675 15.04 -33.51 -26.62
N GLY A 676 13.98 -33.22 -25.85
CA GLY A 676 13.60 -31.87 -25.46
C GLY A 676 14.62 -31.17 -24.56
N LYS A 677 14.43 -29.87 -24.36
CA LYS A 677 15.31 -29.04 -23.53
C LYS A 677 14.51 -28.19 -22.55
N LEU A 678 15.09 -27.95 -21.37
CA LEU A 678 14.53 -27.06 -20.36
C LEU A 678 15.32 -25.77 -20.26
N ILE A 679 14.62 -24.67 -20.00
CA ILE A 679 15.22 -23.41 -19.53
C ILE A 679 14.76 -23.18 -18.10
N TRP A 680 15.70 -23.06 -17.18
CA TRP A 680 15.40 -22.76 -15.79
C TRP A 680 15.30 -21.26 -15.55
N THR A 681 14.25 -20.83 -14.85
CA THR A 681 14.08 -19.42 -14.44
C THR A 681 14.02 -19.30 -12.92
N SER A 682 14.14 -18.07 -12.42
CA SER A 682 13.83 -17.76 -11.02
C SER A 682 12.36 -18.05 -10.69
N THR A 683 12.03 -18.01 -9.41
CA THR A 683 10.69 -18.33 -8.90
C THR A 683 9.66 -17.25 -9.21
N ASP A 684 10.09 -16.04 -9.56
CA ASP A 684 9.20 -14.94 -9.91
C ASP A 684 8.57 -15.12 -11.31
N THR A 685 7.26 -14.88 -11.38
CA THR A 685 6.47 -15.06 -12.61
C THR A 685 6.88 -14.13 -13.74
N ARG A 686 7.48 -12.97 -13.41
CA ARG A 686 7.94 -12.01 -14.40
C ARG A 686 9.15 -12.56 -15.16
N SER A 687 10.14 -13.13 -14.48
CA SER A 687 11.31 -13.71 -15.14
C SER A 687 10.93 -14.83 -16.10
N LEU A 688 9.97 -15.69 -15.71
CA LEU A 688 9.43 -16.72 -16.59
C LEU A 688 8.78 -16.12 -17.86
N THR A 689 7.83 -15.19 -17.69
CA THR A 689 7.12 -14.57 -18.83
C THR A 689 8.05 -13.72 -19.70
N HIS A 690 9.04 -13.08 -19.11
CA HIS A 690 10.07 -12.34 -19.83
C HIS A 690 10.94 -13.25 -20.70
N THR A 691 11.45 -14.36 -20.14
CA THR A 691 12.21 -15.37 -20.89
C THR A 691 11.37 -15.98 -22.00
N ALA A 692 10.12 -16.36 -21.71
CA ALA A 692 9.19 -16.91 -22.68
C ALA A 692 8.96 -15.95 -23.86
N ASN A 693 8.72 -14.67 -23.57
CA ASN A 693 8.46 -13.65 -24.60
C ASN A 693 9.70 -13.34 -25.45
N LEU A 694 10.91 -13.28 -24.85
CA LEU A 694 12.16 -13.12 -25.60
C LEU A 694 12.45 -14.30 -26.52
N GLY A 695 12.16 -15.51 -26.05
CA GLY A 695 12.30 -16.74 -26.81
C GLY A 695 11.06 -17.12 -27.61
N ARG A 696 10.12 -16.21 -27.90
CA ARG A 696 8.78 -16.53 -28.46
C ARG A 696 8.77 -17.40 -29.73
N GLU A 697 9.81 -17.30 -30.55
CA GLU A 697 9.92 -18.08 -31.79
C GLU A 697 10.48 -19.50 -31.56
N ARG A 698 11.07 -19.78 -30.39
CA ARG A 698 11.75 -21.06 -30.10
C ARG A 698 11.27 -21.78 -28.85
N ILE A 699 10.85 -21.05 -27.82
CA ILE A 699 10.26 -21.60 -26.60
C ILE A 699 8.84 -22.04 -26.94
N ALA A 700 8.59 -23.34 -26.88
CA ALA A 700 7.29 -23.92 -27.21
C ALA A 700 6.25 -23.62 -26.11
N MET A 701 6.69 -23.61 -24.85
CA MET A 701 5.85 -23.35 -23.68
C MET A 701 6.69 -22.85 -22.51
N ALA A 702 6.10 -22.05 -21.65
CA ALA A 702 6.61 -21.81 -20.30
C ALA A 702 5.53 -22.09 -19.27
N GLY A 703 5.89 -22.48 -18.05
CA GLY A 703 4.86 -22.77 -17.04
C GLY A 703 5.35 -22.87 -15.60
N CYS A 704 4.43 -22.66 -14.68
CA CYS A 704 4.66 -22.74 -13.24
C CYS A 704 3.97 -23.97 -12.62
N PRO A 705 4.52 -24.54 -11.53
CA PRO A 705 3.91 -25.65 -10.78
C PRO A 705 2.51 -25.36 -10.19
N ASN A 706 2.04 -24.12 -10.22
CA ASN A 706 0.71 -23.72 -9.77
C ASN A 706 -0.37 -23.78 -10.88
N GLY A 707 -0.06 -24.35 -12.04
CA GLY A 707 -1.01 -24.52 -13.16
C GLY A 707 -1.13 -23.31 -14.08
N SER A 708 -0.21 -22.33 -13.97
CA SER A 708 -0.14 -21.20 -14.91
C SER A 708 0.75 -21.57 -16.10
N LEU A 709 0.23 -21.48 -17.32
CA LEU A 709 0.91 -21.90 -18.55
C LEU A 709 0.93 -20.75 -19.57
N VAL A 710 2.03 -20.63 -20.31
CA VAL A 710 2.31 -19.62 -21.33
C VAL A 710 2.69 -20.31 -22.62
N PHE A 711 2.08 -19.89 -23.73
CA PHE A 711 2.48 -20.31 -25.07
C PHE A 711 2.95 -19.07 -25.83
N PRO A 712 4.25 -18.75 -25.79
CA PRO A 712 4.75 -17.41 -26.11
C PRO A 712 4.62 -17.03 -27.59
N LYS A 713 4.44 -18.01 -28.48
CA LYS A 713 4.07 -17.77 -29.89
C LYS A 713 2.73 -17.05 -30.04
N PHE A 714 1.80 -17.27 -29.10
CA PHE A 714 0.45 -16.70 -29.11
C PHE A 714 0.25 -15.64 -28.01
N SER A 715 0.54 -15.98 -26.76
CA SER A 715 0.26 -15.13 -25.60
C SER A 715 1.54 -14.77 -24.85
N PRO A 716 1.74 -13.50 -24.47
CA PRO A 716 2.95 -13.06 -23.77
C PRO A 716 2.95 -13.40 -22.28
N GLY A 717 1.80 -13.80 -21.74
CA GLY A 717 1.60 -14.13 -20.34
C GLY A 717 0.79 -15.41 -20.18
N PHE A 718 0.33 -15.66 -18.95
CA PHE A 718 -0.46 -16.84 -18.66
C PHE A 718 -1.79 -16.81 -19.39
N ASP A 719 -2.19 -17.93 -20.00
CA ASP A 719 -3.43 -18.05 -20.76
C ASP A 719 -3.98 -19.48 -20.66
N ALA A 720 -4.96 -19.66 -19.77
CA ALA A 720 -5.59 -20.96 -19.56
C ALA A 720 -6.52 -21.37 -20.71
N MET A 721 -7.14 -20.39 -21.41
CA MET A 721 -8.03 -20.69 -22.53
C MET A 721 -7.25 -21.27 -23.70
N TYR A 722 -6.10 -20.66 -24.02
CA TYR A 722 -5.21 -21.18 -25.05
C TYR A 722 -4.54 -22.48 -24.61
N ALA A 723 -4.12 -22.60 -23.34
CA ALA A 723 -3.56 -23.84 -22.82
C ALA A 723 -4.54 -25.02 -22.92
N PHE A 724 -5.82 -24.79 -22.64
CA PHE A 724 -6.86 -25.81 -22.79
C PHE A 724 -7.05 -26.23 -24.25
N ALA A 725 -7.12 -25.27 -25.17
CA ALA A 725 -7.23 -25.61 -26.60
C ALA A 725 -5.98 -26.32 -27.14
N ARG A 726 -4.79 -25.96 -26.65
CA ARG A 726 -3.55 -26.68 -26.94
C ARG A 726 -3.56 -28.10 -26.40
N LEU A 727 -4.12 -28.33 -25.22
CA LEU A 727 -4.31 -29.68 -24.70
C LEU A 727 -5.21 -30.51 -25.62
N LEU A 728 -6.34 -29.96 -26.06
CA LEU A 728 -7.24 -30.65 -27.01
C LEU A 728 -6.52 -30.97 -28.33
N GLU A 729 -5.73 -30.04 -28.87
CA GLU A 729 -4.92 -30.29 -30.07
C GLU A 729 -3.90 -31.42 -29.86
N MET A 730 -3.22 -31.44 -28.71
CA MET A 730 -2.28 -32.50 -28.38
C MET A 730 -2.98 -33.85 -28.20
N MET A 731 -4.15 -33.86 -27.57
CA MET A 731 -4.97 -35.07 -27.42
C MET A 731 -5.44 -35.60 -28.78
N ALA A 732 -5.88 -34.72 -29.67
CA ALA A 732 -6.30 -35.11 -31.02
C ALA A 732 -5.13 -35.64 -31.86
N THR A 733 -3.91 -35.16 -31.60
CA THR A 733 -2.69 -35.64 -32.26
C THR A 733 -2.32 -37.04 -31.80
N GLU A 734 -2.29 -37.29 -30.48
CA GLU A 734 -1.93 -38.60 -29.92
C GLU A 734 -3.05 -39.64 -30.07
N LYS A 735 -4.31 -39.20 -30.17
CA LYS A 735 -5.51 -40.05 -30.27
C LYS A 735 -5.67 -41.03 -29.10
N LEU A 736 -5.32 -40.58 -27.90
CA LEU A 736 -5.46 -41.35 -26.67
C LEU A 736 -6.31 -40.59 -25.64
N PRO A 737 -6.93 -41.29 -24.67
CA PRO A 737 -7.60 -40.65 -23.54
C PRO A 737 -6.61 -39.89 -22.64
N LEU A 738 -7.11 -38.90 -21.89
CA LEU A 738 -6.27 -38.08 -21.03
C LEU A 738 -5.64 -38.90 -19.90
N SER A 739 -6.38 -39.85 -19.31
CA SER A 739 -5.86 -40.70 -18.23
C SER A 739 -4.62 -41.52 -18.64
N GLU A 740 -4.57 -41.97 -19.90
CA GLU A 740 -3.42 -42.71 -20.42
C GLU A 740 -2.20 -41.82 -20.54
N MET A 741 -2.36 -40.58 -21.01
CA MET A 741 -1.25 -39.62 -21.09
C MET A 741 -0.72 -39.24 -19.70
N VAL A 742 -1.62 -39.08 -18.73
CA VAL A 742 -1.26 -38.79 -17.34
C VAL A 742 -0.46 -39.92 -16.72
N SER A 743 -0.74 -41.17 -17.11
CA SER A 743 -0.03 -42.36 -16.60
C SER A 743 1.45 -42.44 -17.03
N TRP A 744 1.86 -41.69 -18.05
CA TRP A 744 3.27 -41.62 -18.49
C TRP A 744 4.15 -40.76 -17.59
N ILE A 745 3.54 -39.96 -16.71
CA ILE A 745 4.26 -39.02 -15.86
C ILE A 745 4.76 -39.76 -14.61
N PRO A 746 6.04 -39.62 -14.24
CA PRO A 746 6.57 -40.16 -12.99
C PRO A 746 5.81 -39.64 -11.77
N ASN A 747 5.74 -40.43 -10.70
CA ASN A 747 5.24 -39.95 -9.43
C ASN A 747 6.25 -38.98 -8.79
N PHE A 748 5.73 -37.86 -8.28
CA PHE A 748 6.47 -36.89 -7.48
C PHE A 748 5.47 -36.09 -6.65
N HIS A 749 5.94 -35.58 -5.50
CA HIS A 749 5.12 -34.77 -4.61
C HIS A 749 5.89 -33.50 -4.23
N LEU A 750 5.28 -32.35 -4.50
CA LEU A 750 5.79 -31.06 -4.09
C LEU A 750 5.08 -30.59 -2.83
N HIS A 751 5.83 -30.04 -1.88
CA HIS A 751 5.30 -29.35 -0.72
C HIS A 751 5.85 -27.93 -0.66
N HIS A 752 5.01 -26.97 -0.27
CA HIS A 752 5.39 -25.56 -0.11
C HIS A 752 4.90 -25.03 1.23
N GLN A 753 5.78 -24.30 1.92
CA GLN A 753 5.40 -23.53 3.10
C GLN A 753 6.22 -22.26 3.25
N SER A 754 5.69 -21.33 4.04
CA SER A 754 6.33 -20.06 4.36
C SER A 754 6.76 -20.06 5.82
N ILE A 755 8.05 -19.85 6.07
CA ILE A 755 8.65 -19.85 7.41
C ILE A 755 8.93 -18.41 7.82
N ALA A 756 8.42 -17.97 8.96
CA ALA A 756 8.68 -16.63 9.47
C ALA A 756 10.19 -16.39 9.65
N CYS A 757 10.71 -15.27 9.15
CA CYS A 757 12.13 -14.89 9.25
C CYS A 757 12.28 -13.38 9.10
N GLY A 758 12.76 -12.70 10.14
CA GLY A 758 12.87 -11.24 10.14
C GLY A 758 13.82 -10.71 9.06
N TYR A 759 13.60 -9.49 8.56
CA TYR A 759 14.41 -8.89 7.48
C TYR A 759 15.92 -8.91 7.77
N GLN A 760 16.32 -8.62 9.01
CA GLN A 760 17.71 -8.63 9.44
C GLN A 760 18.30 -10.05 9.60
N GLU A 761 17.43 -11.07 9.70
CA GLU A 761 17.82 -12.47 9.89
C GLU A 761 18.03 -13.20 8.57
N LYS A 762 17.26 -12.87 7.51
CA LYS A 762 17.26 -13.60 6.23
C LYS A 762 18.66 -13.82 5.66
N GLY A 763 19.46 -12.76 5.55
CA GLY A 763 20.80 -12.85 4.99
C GLY A 763 21.73 -13.75 5.81
N ARG A 764 21.58 -13.75 7.14
CA ARG A 764 22.35 -14.61 8.05
C ARG A 764 21.93 -16.07 7.93
N VAL A 765 20.62 -16.33 7.91
CA VAL A 765 20.07 -17.70 7.75
C VAL A 765 20.48 -18.27 6.41
N MET A 766 20.29 -17.54 5.31
CA MET A 766 20.70 -17.98 3.96
C MET A 766 22.20 -18.26 3.89
N ARG A 767 23.05 -17.39 4.44
CA ARG A 767 24.51 -17.62 4.46
C ARG A 767 24.87 -18.93 5.16
N ARG A 768 24.29 -19.20 6.33
CA ARG A 768 24.54 -20.44 7.08
C ARG A 768 24.00 -21.67 6.36
N LEU A 769 22.81 -21.58 5.76
CA LEU A 769 22.28 -22.68 4.94
C LEU A 769 23.21 -23.02 3.76
N ILE A 770 23.79 -22.01 3.11
CA ILE A 770 24.78 -22.20 2.04
C ILE A 770 26.06 -22.84 2.60
N GLU A 771 26.57 -22.35 3.74
CA GLU A 771 27.76 -22.91 4.41
C GLU A 771 27.57 -24.38 4.81
N ASP A 772 26.42 -24.72 5.41
CA ASP A 772 26.08 -26.08 5.82
C ASP A 772 25.87 -27.04 4.63
N SER A 773 25.58 -26.50 3.44
CA SER A 773 25.26 -27.30 2.24
C SER A 773 26.43 -27.40 1.25
N ARG A 774 27.63 -26.92 1.60
CA ARG A 774 28.81 -26.92 0.70
C ARG A 774 29.22 -28.28 0.17
N GLN A 775 28.93 -29.35 0.89
CA GLN A 775 29.29 -30.73 0.52
C GLN A 775 28.18 -31.44 -0.25
N LEU A 776 27.05 -30.78 -0.50
CA LEU A 776 25.90 -31.33 -1.20
C LEU A 776 25.81 -30.72 -2.62
N PRO A 777 25.24 -31.44 -3.60
CA PRO A 777 24.93 -30.83 -4.89
C PRO A 777 23.89 -29.72 -4.70
N THR A 778 24.18 -28.52 -5.21
CA THR A 778 23.31 -27.34 -5.04
C THR A 778 23.13 -26.56 -6.34
N GLN A 779 22.03 -25.81 -6.43
CA GLN A 779 21.75 -24.86 -7.51
C GLN A 779 21.27 -23.54 -6.90
N MET A 780 21.80 -22.42 -7.41
CA MET A 780 21.57 -21.06 -6.85
C MET A 780 21.07 -20.07 -7.91
N ILE A 781 20.06 -20.46 -8.69
CA ILE A 781 19.40 -19.55 -9.64
C ILE A 781 18.55 -18.53 -8.89
N ASP A 782 17.78 -18.98 -7.91
CA ASP A 782 16.97 -18.15 -7.04
C ASP A 782 16.86 -18.81 -5.66
N GLY A 783 17.53 -18.23 -4.66
CA GLY A 783 17.72 -18.86 -3.36
C GLY A 783 18.73 -20.02 -3.39
N LEU A 784 18.53 -21.02 -2.52
CA LEU A 784 19.37 -22.20 -2.39
C LEU A 784 18.54 -23.46 -2.63
N LYS A 785 18.81 -24.17 -3.73
CA LYS A 785 18.31 -25.52 -3.99
C LYS A 785 19.37 -26.54 -3.61
N VAL A 786 19.01 -27.53 -2.80
CA VAL A 786 19.87 -28.63 -2.34
C VAL A 786 19.27 -29.93 -2.83
N PHE A 787 20.06 -30.74 -3.54
CA PHE A 787 19.64 -32.06 -4.00
C PHE A 787 20.06 -33.12 -2.98
N LEU A 788 19.11 -34.00 -2.63
CA LEU A 788 19.25 -35.06 -1.65
C LEU A 788 18.85 -36.40 -2.30
N PRO A 789 19.26 -37.55 -1.73
CA PRO A 789 18.85 -38.85 -2.27
C PRO A 789 17.32 -39.04 -2.31
N SER A 790 16.59 -38.43 -1.39
CA SER A 790 15.12 -38.52 -1.27
C SER A 790 14.36 -37.40 -2.01
N GLY A 791 15.04 -36.60 -2.84
CA GLY A 791 14.43 -35.49 -3.60
C GLY A 791 15.23 -34.19 -3.49
N TRP A 792 14.56 -33.04 -3.36
CA TRP A 792 15.26 -31.76 -3.25
C TRP A 792 14.56 -30.78 -2.31
N VAL A 793 15.32 -29.80 -1.83
CA VAL A 793 14.85 -28.71 -0.98
C VAL A 793 15.27 -27.37 -1.56
N LEU A 794 14.35 -26.41 -1.69
CA LEU A 794 14.61 -25.06 -2.16
C LEU A 794 14.19 -24.04 -1.11
N VAL A 795 15.12 -23.19 -0.71
CA VAL A 795 14.89 -22.08 0.24
C VAL A 795 15.09 -20.75 -0.48
N VAL A 796 14.03 -19.94 -0.56
CA VAL A 796 14.07 -18.61 -1.20
C VAL A 796 13.64 -17.53 -0.22
N PRO A 797 14.41 -16.45 -0.04
CA PRO A 797 13.99 -15.33 0.78
C PRO A 797 12.84 -14.56 0.11
N ALA A 798 11.70 -14.43 0.80
CA ALA A 798 10.56 -13.65 0.28
C ALA A 798 10.99 -12.18 0.07
N GLN A 799 10.55 -11.52 -1.00
CA GLN A 799 11.06 -10.18 -1.33
C GLN A 799 10.57 -9.13 -0.31
N ASN A 800 9.27 -9.08 -0.06
CA ASN A 800 8.62 -8.01 0.72
C ASN A 800 7.83 -8.53 1.95
N LYS A 801 8.13 -9.76 2.41
CA LYS A 801 7.54 -10.36 3.62
C LYS A 801 8.64 -10.83 4.56
N PRO A 802 8.51 -10.73 5.89
CA PRO A 802 9.48 -11.28 6.84
C PRO A 802 9.35 -12.81 6.91
N ALA A 803 9.65 -13.49 5.80
CA ALA A 803 9.58 -14.93 5.66
C ALA A 803 10.62 -15.48 4.67
N LEU A 804 10.90 -16.78 4.77
CA LEU A 804 11.55 -17.61 3.76
C LEU A 804 10.51 -18.57 3.18
N HIS A 805 10.47 -18.70 1.87
CA HIS A 805 9.69 -19.76 1.23
C HIS A 805 10.53 -21.03 1.13
N LEU A 806 9.92 -22.14 1.52
CA LEU A 806 10.50 -23.47 1.49
C LEU A 806 9.67 -24.34 0.55
N TRP A 807 10.29 -24.87 -0.50
CA TRP A 807 9.73 -25.92 -1.35
C TRP A 807 10.52 -27.20 -1.17
N THR A 808 9.84 -28.33 -1.19
CA THR A 808 10.46 -29.64 -1.16
C THR A 808 9.82 -30.57 -2.18
N GLU A 809 10.60 -31.50 -2.69
CA GLU A 809 10.14 -32.61 -3.53
C GLU A 809 10.54 -33.93 -2.90
N GLY A 810 9.66 -34.93 -2.98
CA GLY A 810 9.94 -36.34 -2.70
C GLY A 810 9.18 -37.26 -3.66
N GLU A 811 9.53 -38.55 -3.67
CA GLU A 811 8.81 -39.56 -4.47
C GLU A 811 7.44 -39.86 -3.87
N THR A 812 7.30 -39.68 -2.56
CA THR A 812 6.05 -39.83 -1.78
C THR A 812 5.66 -38.52 -1.06
N PRO A 813 4.36 -38.33 -0.72
CA PRO A 813 3.93 -37.19 0.08
C PRO A 813 4.63 -37.10 1.44
N GLU A 814 4.89 -38.25 2.05
CA GLU A 814 5.54 -38.37 3.37
C GLU A 814 6.98 -37.87 3.31
N GLU A 815 7.75 -38.26 2.29
CA GLU A 815 9.13 -37.80 2.09
C GLU A 815 9.22 -36.29 1.86
N ALA A 816 8.34 -35.75 1.00
CA ALA A 816 8.32 -34.32 0.71
C ALA A 816 8.02 -33.50 1.99
N THR A 817 7.07 -33.97 2.80
CA THR A 817 6.67 -33.32 4.06
C THR A 817 7.76 -33.46 5.12
N GLU A 818 8.42 -34.61 5.21
CA GLU A 818 9.52 -34.85 6.15
C GLU A 818 10.74 -33.97 5.85
N LEU A 819 11.10 -33.83 4.56
CA LEU A 819 12.13 -32.87 4.14
C LEU A 819 11.76 -31.43 4.54
N ALA A 820 10.49 -31.07 4.38
CA ALA A 820 10.01 -29.73 4.74
C ALA A 820 10.11 -29.49 6.26
N ARG A 821 9.76 -30.49 7.07
CA ARG A 821 9.90 -30.45 8.53
C ARG A 821 11.35 -30.29 8.95
N GLN A 822 12.25 -31.14 8.44
CA GLN A 822 13.68 -31.11 8.76
C GLN A 822 14.32 -29.75 8.46
N TYR A 823 14.05 -29.18 7.27
CA TYR A 823 14.62 -27.88 6.91
C TYR A 823 13.96 -26.72 7.66
N SER A 824 12.71 -26.84 8.07
CA SER A 824 12.06 -25.83 8.92
C SER A 824 12.69 -25.76 10.30
N GLU A 825 12.89 -26.91 10.94
CA GLU A 825 13.60 -27.00 12.22
C GLU A 825 15.03 -26.46 12.09
N LYS A 826 15.72 -26.80 11.00
CA LYS A 826 17.05 -26.23 10.71
C LYS A 826 17.01 -24.71 10.62
N ILE A 827 16.06 -24.14 9.88
CA ILE A 827 15.89 -22.69 9.73
C ILE A 827 15.58 -22.02 11.09
N GLU A 828 14.70 -22.61 11.90
CA GLU A 828 14.35 -22.09 13.23
C GLU A 828 15.54 -22.12 14.20
N ASN A 829 16.31 -23.21 14.21
CA ASN A 829 17.53 -23.31 15.00
C ASN A 829 18.56 -22.25 14.57
N LEU A 830 18.72 -22.04 13.26
CA LEU A 830 19.61 -21.00 12.74
C LEU A 830 19.13 -19.59 13.14
N ARG A 831 17.82 -19.35 13.22
CA ARG A 831 17.26 -18.07 13.69
C ARG A 831 17.61 -17.79 15.16
N ALA A 832 17.48 -18.79 16.03
CA ALA A 832 17.65 -18.67 17.49
C ALA A 832 19.08 -18.30 17.95
N ILE A 833 20.10 -18.55 17.12
CA ILE A 833 21.50 -18.28 17.49
C ILE A 833 21.80 -16.77 17.37
N ALA A 834 21.72 -16.04 18.49
CA ALA A 834 22.15 -14.65 18.62
C ALA A 834 23.67 -14.58 18.85
N GLN A 835 24.44 -14.07 17.89
CA GLN A 835 25.83 -13.67 18.10
C GLN A 835 26.08 -12.28 17.51
N PRO A 836 26.93 -11.45 18.14
CA PRO A 836 27.30 -10.14 17.61
C PRO A 836 28.14 -10.30 16.34
N VAL A 837 27.81 -9.48 15.34
CA VAL A 837 28.53 -9.40 14.06
C VAL A 837 29.96 -8.90 14.33
N ARG A 838 30.95 -9.78 14.21
CA ARG A 838 32.35 -9.36 14.02
C ARG A 838 32.52 -8.87 12.59
N ALA A 839 33.09 -7.68 12.44
CA ALA A 839 33.50 -7.13 11.15
C ALA A 839 34.43 -8.12 10.42
N VAL A 840 34.01 -8.54 9.23
CA VAL A 840 34.84 -9.31 8.31
C VAL A 840 35.86 -8.35 7.71
N LYS A 841 37.13 -8.57 8.00
CA LYS A 841 38.25 -7.94 7.28
C LYS A 841 38.21 -8.43 5.84
N SER A 842 38.16 -7.50 4.90
CA SER A 842 38.43 -7.76 3.48
C SER A 842 39.89 -8.18 3.32
N ASN A 843 40.13 -9.46 3.04
CA ASN A 843 41.28 -9.88 2.28
C ASN A 843 41.10 -11.35 1.87
N THR A 844 40.83 -11.56 0.59
CA THR A 844 41.52 -12.54 -0.27
C THR A 844 40.97 -12.41 -1.69
N ALA A 845 41.84 -11.97 -2.60
CA ALA A 845 41.69 -12.27 -4.02
C ALA A 845 41.76 -13.80 -4.17
N GLY A 846 40.61 -14.43 -4.40
CA GLY A 846 40.46 -15.87 -4.57
C GLY A 846 39.97 -16.17 -5.98
N ARG A 847 40.64 -17.10 -6.65
CA ARG A 847 40.35 -17.63 -7.98
C ARG A 847 38.87 -18.05 -8.09
N THR A 848 38.17 -17.58 -9.14
CA THR A 848 36.89 -18.15 -9.58
C THR A 848 37.16 -19.53 -10.20
N GLU A 849 36.69 -20.59 -9.56
CA GLU A 849 36.58 -21.91 -10.19
C GLU A 849 35.48 -21.88 -11.26
N LYS A 850 35.59 -22.74 -12.29
CA LYS A 850 34.60 -22.87 -13.37
C LYS A 850 33.24 -23.27 -12.76
N GLY A 851 32.32 -22.32 -12.62
CA GLY A 851 30.96 -22.54 -12.13
C GLY A 851 30.39 -21.43 -11.26
N ASP A 852 31.24 -20.61 -10.62
CA ASP A 852 30.77 -19.50 -9.80
C ASP A 852 30.24 -18.33 -10.63
N PRO A 853 29.09 -17.71 -10.26
CA PRO A 853 28.53 -16.58 -10.99
C PRO A 853 29.42 -15.33 -10.89
N LEU A 854 29.84 -14.81 -12.03
CA LEU A 854 30.64 -13.57 -12.16
C LEU A 854 29.93 -12.38 -11.50
N PRO A 855 30.64 -11.37 -10.96
CA PRO A 855 30.04 -10.10 -10.51
C PRO A 855 29.26 -9.39 -11.64
N GLU A 856 28.31 -8.52 -11.27
CA GLU A 856 27.39 -7.86 -12.22
C GLU A 856 28.10 -7.09 -13.33
N ASP A 857 29.16 -6.36 -12.98
CA ASP A 857 29.99 -5.57 -13.89
C ASP A 857 30.78 -6.42 -14.90
N ARG A 858 30.88 -7.72 -14.65
CA ARG A 858 31.59 -8.72 -15.47
C ARG A 858 30.64 -9.69 -16.17
N ALA A 859 29.32 -9.52 -16.00
CA ALA A 859 28.31 -10.33 -16.67
C ALA A 859 28.27 -10.03 -18.17
N PHE A 860 27.95 -11.03 -18.99
CA PHE A 860 27.63 -10.79 -20.39
C PHE A 860 26.23 -10.22 -20.48
N HIS A 861 26.08 -9.04 -21.07
CA HIS A 861 24.78 -8.41 -21.28
C HIS A 861 24.39 -8.54 -22.75
N PHE A 862 23.16 -8.96 -23.03
CA PHE A 862 22.67 -9.11 -24.40
C PHE A 862 21.94 -7.85 -24.88
N TRP A 863 22.33 -7.38 -26.06
CA TRP A 863 21.88 -6.16 -26.69
C TRP A 863 21.50 -6.42 -28.16
N THR A 864 20.65 -5.53 -28.67
CA THR A 864 20.50 -5.26 -30.11
C THR A 864 20.95 -3.82 -30.36
N PRO A 865 21.17 -3.38 -31.62
CA PRO A 865 21.53 -2.00 -31.89
C PRO A 865 20.60 -0.99 -31.18
N GLY A 866 21.15 -0.22 -30.25
CA GLY A 866 20.43 0.81 -29.50
C GLY A 866 19.51 0.33 -28.36
N ARG A 867 19.46 -0.98 -28.06
CA ARG A 867 18.52 -1.52 -27.06
C ARG A 867 19.10 -2.66 -26.24
N TYR A 868 19.03 -2.53 -24.91
CA TYR A 868 19.29 -3.63 -23.99
C TYR A 868 18.12 -4.59 -23.96
N LEU A 869 18.39 -5.90 -24.05
CA LEU A 869 17.32 -6.92 -24.02
C LEU A 869 16.88 -7.29 -22.61
N GLY A 870 17.60 -6.85 -21.57
CA GLY A 870 17.29 -7.19 -20.18
C GLY A 870 17.83 -8.55 -19.74
N VAL A 871 18.55 -9.25 -20.62
CA VAL A 871 19.15 -10.56 -20.35
C VAL A 871 20.63 -10.39 -20.06
N ARG A 872 21.09 -11.08 -19.01
CA ARG A 872 22.51 -11.21 -18.70
C ARG A 872 22.87 -12.65 -18.38
N ALA A 873 24.12 -13.01 -18.66
CA ALA A 873 24.72 -14.27 -18.26
C ALA A 873 25.92 -14.00 -17.35
N ARG A 874 25.85 -14.52 -16.13
CA ARG A 874 26.91 -14.48 -15.11
C ARG A 874 27.67 -15.80 -15.02
N THR A 875 27.13 -16.87 -15.59
CA THR A 875 27.76 -18.19 -15.65
C THR A 875 27.83 -18.69 -17.09
N TYR A 876 28.67 -19.71 -17.31
CA TYR A 876 28.74 -20.43 -18.57
C TYR A 876 27.38 -21.02 -18.97
N ASN A 877 26.67 -21.64 -18.02
CA ASN A 877 25.38 -22.28 -18.27
C ASN A 877 24.30 -21.24 -18.58
N GLU A 878 24.24 -20.13 -17.85
CA GLU A 878 23.31 -19.03 -18.18
C GLU A 878 23.55 -18.48 -19.59
N PHE A 879 24.80 -18.40 -20.01
CA PHE A 879 25.16 -17.96 -21.36
C PHE A 879 24.69 -18.98 -22.40
N LEU A 880 24.98 -20.26 -22.20
CA LEU A 880 24.55 -21.35 -23.07
C LEU A 880 23.02 -21.44 -23.17
N ASP A 881 22.32 -21.34 -22.05
CA ASP A 881 20.85 -21.31 -22.00
C ASP A 881 20.31 -20.10 -22.77
N THR A 882 20.96 -18.93 -22.63
CA THR A 882 20.57 -17.73 -23.36
C THR A 882 20.76 -17.89 -24.86
N LEU A 883 21.86 -18.50 -25.31
CA LEU A 883 22.07 -18.81 -26.73
C LEU A 883 20.95 -19.68 -27.31
N HIS A 884 20.31 -20.53 -26.50
CA HIS A 884 19.19 -21.35 -26.96
C HIS A 884 17.95 -20.56 -27.35
N TYR A 885 17.73 -19.33 -26.86
CA TYR A 885 16.48 -18.62 -27.15
C TYR A 885 16.65 -17.15 -27.57
N ILE A 886 17.80 -16.53 -27.34
CA ILE A 886 18.01 -15.10 -27.59
C ILE A 886 17.85 -14.76 -29.08
N GLU A 887 17.27 -13.60 -29.37
CA GLU A 887 16.94 -13.16 -30.73
C GLU A 887 18.18 -13.18 -31.66
N PRO A 888 18.05 -13.69 -32.91
CA PRO A 888 19.18 -13.79 -33.86
C PRO A 888 19.91 -12.46 -34.12
N ALA A 889 19.18 -11.34 -34.11
CA ALA A 889 19.76 -10.00 -34.26
C ALA A 889 20.76 -9.66 -33.14
N SER A 890 20.53 -10.14 -31.92
CA SER A 890 21.47 -9.97 -30.80
C SER A 890 22.73 -10.79 -30.99
N LEU A 891 22.60 -12.02 -31.49
CA LEU A 891 23.74 -12.89 -31.80
C LEU A 891 24.64 -12.26 -32.86
N SER A 892 24.06 -11.82 -33.98
CA SER A 892 24.80 -11.15 -35.04
C SER A 892 25.46 -9.86 -34.54
N TYR A 893 24.75 -9.05 -33.74
CA TYR A 893 25.28 -7.80 -33.17
C TYR A 893 26.52 -8.03 -32.32
N HIS A 894 26.48 -8.99 -31.39
CA HIS A 894 27.61 -9.28 -30.50
C HIS A 894 28.75 -10.02 -31.19
N PHE A 895 28.43 -10.94 -32.10
CA PHE A 895 29.43 -11.68 -32.86
C PHE A 895 30.25 -10.76 -33.77
N GLN A 896 29.63 -9.83 -34.49
CA GLN A 896 30.32 -8.85 -35.33
C GLN A 896 31.26 -7.93 -34.54
N ARG A 897 31.00 -7.72 -33.25
CA ARG A 897 31.81 -6.91 -32.34
C ARG A 897 32.90 -7.71 -31.63
N GLY A 898 32.94 -9.03 -31.81
CA GLY A 898 33.84 -9.93 -31.08
C GLY A 898 33.50 -10.06 -29.59
N ASP A 899 32.31 -9.61 -29.17
CA ASP A 899 31.94 -9.53 -27.75
C ASP A 899 31.94 -10.92 -27.10
N PHE A 900 31.47 -11.96 -27.82
CA PHE A 900 31.43 -13.33 -27.33
C PHE A 900 32.83 -13.91 -27.07
N SER A 901 33.74 -13.82 -28.05
CA SER A 901 35.11 -14.31 -27.89
C SER A 901 35.85 -13.56 -26.77
N ASN A 902 35.63 -12.24 -26.65
CA ASN A 902 36.28 -11.42 -25.63
C ASN A 902 35.80 -11.80 -24.23
N TRP A 903 34.49 -11.97 -24.03
CA TRP A 903 33.96 -12.34 -22.73
C TRP A 903 34.40 -13.74 -22.30
N VAL A 904 34.41 -14.70 -23.23
CA VAL A 904 34.89 -16.07 -22.96
C VAL A 904 36.38 -16.08 -22.60
N GLU A 905 37.21 -15.32 -23.31
CA GLU A 905 38.65 -15.26 -23.05
C GLU A 905 38.98 -14.56 -21.72
N TYR A 906 38.38 -13.40 -21.46
CA TYR A 906 38.76 -12.56 -20.32
C TYR A 906 38.01 -12.90 -19.04
N GLU A 907 36.70 -13.17 -19.14
CA GLU A 907 35.85 -13.37 -17.96
C GLU A 907 35.76 -14.83 -17.55
N LEU A 908 35.57 -15.73 -18.52
CA LEU A 908 35.53 -17.18 -18.28
C LEU A 908 36.93 -17.84 -18.33
N LYS A 909 37.96 -17.11 -18.76
CA LYS A 909 39.36 -17.58 -18.86
C LYS A 909 39.51 -18.83 -19.74
N ASP A 910 38.72 -18.93 -20.81
CA ASP A 910 38.75 -20.06 -21.74
C ASP A 910 39.25 -19.62 -23.14
N GLY A 911 40.57 -19.45 -23.26
CA GLY A 911 41.19 -19.00 -24.50
C GLY A 911 41.03 -19.98 -25.68
N TRP A 912 40.86 -21.28 -25.41
CA TRP A 912 40.58 -22.27 -26.45
C TRP A 912 39.19 -22.07 -27.05
N LEU A 913 38.18 -21.91 -26.20
CA LEU A 913 36.80 -21.67 -26.63
C LEU A 913 36.67 -20.33 -27.37
N ALA A 914 37.35 -19.29 -26.89
CA ALA A 914 37.39 -17.99 -27.55
C ALA A 914 37.99 -18.06 -28.97
N GLU A 915 39.03 -18.87 -29.16
CA GLU A 915 39.66 -19.09 -30.46
C GLU A 915 38.74 -19.87 -31.42
N GLN A 916 38.00 -20.87 -30.93
CA GLN A 916 36.99 -21.56 -31.72
C GLN A 916 35.89 -20.59 -32.22
N ILE A 917 35.46 -19.65 -31.38
CA ILE A 917 34.47 -18.62 -31.76
C ILE A 917 35.02 -17.68 -32.84
N ARG A 918 36.30 -17.27 -32.75
CA ARG A 918 36.94 -16.39 -33.76
C ARG A 918 37.11 -17.05 -35.13
N GLN A 919 37.16 -18.39 -35.18
CA GLN A 919 37.31 -19.16 -36.41
C GLN A 919 36.00 -19.32 -37.19
N LEU A 920 34.86 -18.93 -36.62
CA LEU A 920 33.59 -18.88 -37.32
C LEU A 920 33.64 -17.83 -38.45
N LYS A 921 33.29 -18.22 -39.68
CA LYS A 921 33.38 -17.35 -40.86
C LYS A 921 32.22 -16.35 -40.92
N THR A 922 32.53 -15.09 -41.18
CA THR A 922 31.58 -13.96 -41.25
C THR A 922 30.66 -13.96 -42.47
N ASP A 923 31.06 -14.62 -43.57
CA ASP A 923 30.35 -14.52 -44.83
C ASP A 923 29.32 -15.64 -44.96
N THR A 924 28.03 -15.25 -44.93
CA THR A 924 26.81 -16.03 -45.28
C THR A 924 26.05 -16.81 -44.18
N GLN A 925 26.18 -16.46 -42.89
CA GLN A 925 25.32 -17.09 -41.87
C GLN A 925 24.08 -16.27 -41.54
N SER A 926 22.91 -16.90 -41.61
CA SER A 926 21.73 -16.37 -40.92
C SER A 926 22.01 -16.37 -39.42
N GLY A 927 21.36 -15.49 -38.64
CA GLY A 927 21.58 -15.47 -37.19
C GLY A 927 21.20 -16.80 -36.49
N GLU A 928 20.43 -17.68 -37.15
CA GLU A 928 20.17 -19.05 -36.70
C GLU A 928 21.31 -20.02 -37.00
N ASP A 929 22.00 -19.88 -38.15
CA ASP A 929 23.19 -20.69 -38.46
C ASP A 929 24.31 -20.39 -37.46
N LEU A 930 24.54 -19.09 -37.20
CA LEU A 930 25.48 -18.63 -36.18
C LEU A 930 25.12 -19.19 -34.80
N ARG A 931 23.82 -19.24 -34.47
CA ARG A 931 23.37 -19.83 -33.21
C ARG A 931 23.72 -21.30 -33.12
N ASN A 932 23.45 -22.08 -34.16
CA ASN A 932 23.73 -23.51 -34.17
C ASN A 932 25.22 -23.79 -34.03
N GLU A 933 26.06 -23.02 -34.71
CA GLU A 933 27.52 -23.15 -34.59
C GLU A 933 28.03 -22.77 -33.20
N LEU A 934 27.55 -21.66 -32.64
CA LEU A 934 27.85 -21.28 -31.25
C LEU A 934 27.39 -22.38 -30.28
N LEU A 935 26.17 -22.90 -30.43
CA LEU A 935 25.68 -23.99 -29.59
C LEU A 935 26.52 -25.26 -29.74
N THR A 936 27.00 -25.60 -30.95
CA THR A 936 27.92 -26.72 -31.17
C THR A 936 29.25 -26.50 -30.46
N ILE A 937 29.84 -25.31 -30.59
CA ILE A 937 31.12 -24.96 -29.93
C ILE A 937 30.98 -25.02 -28.40
N PHE A 938 29.91 -24.45 -27.84
CA PHE A 938 29.70 -24.47 -26.40
C PHE A 938 29.22 -25.84 -25.88
N SER A 939 28.56 -26.67 -26.69
CA SER A 939 28.23 -28.04 -26.28
C SER A 939 29.42 -29.01 -26.37
N HIS A 940 30.44 -28.72 -27.19
CA HIS A 940 31.66 -29.51 -27.33
C HIS A 940 32.76 -29.09 -26.35
N THR A 941 32.44 -29.02 -25.05
CA THR A 941 33.47 -28.99 -24.00
C THR A 941 33.66 -30.42 -23.48
N PRO A 942 34.75 -31.13 -23.82
CA PRO A 942 35.00 -32.45 -23.25
C PRO A 942 35.24 -32.29 -21.75
N GLY A 943 34.62 -33.15 -20.95
CA GLY A 943 34.93 -33.28 -19.53
C GLY A 943 36.44 -33.42 -19.32
N ARG A 944 37.05 -32.42 -18.71
CA ARG A 944 38.35 -32.55 -18.04
C ARG A 944 38.06 -32.67 -16.56
N GLY A 945 38.02 -33.91 -16.11
CA GLY A 945 37.80 -34.27 -14.71
C GLY A 945 38.97 -33.87 -13.80
N ASN A 946 38.67 -33.93 -12.51
CA ASN A 946 39.58 -34.12 -11.37
C ASN A 946 41.08 -33.89 -11.64
N SER A 947 41.56 -32.73 -11.20
CA SER A 947 42.90 -32.58 -10.64
C SER A 947 42.90 -31.48 -9.60
#